data_AF-A0A0W4ZW35-F1
#
_entry.id   AF-A0A0W4ZW35-F1
#
_cell.length_a   1.000
_cell.length_b   1.000
_cell.length_c   1.000
_cell.angle_alpha   90.00
_cell.angle_beta   90.00
_cell.angle_gamma   90.00
#
_symmetry.space_group_name_H-M   'P 1'
#
loop_
_entity.id
_entity.type
_entity.pdbx_description
1 polymer ?
#
loop_
_entity_poly.entity_id
_entity_poly.type
_entity_poly.pdbx_seq_one_letter_code
_entity_poly.pdbx_strand_id
1 'polypeptide(L)'
;MPVKAFETYTSEHKLFNYQPLSVLKDCRIGIEANYYLKQLVERLPVKDPMIYATSSMPVGLKTQILRDLSILKQNKIEPFFVFDGLDLINKNKKVWNDDYSKIRAEAWKNYDQGKLQQASNDFNLSGKITFYFICVENAKHKKANIQMSSLSKVLIDILLEKKIEFLIAPYLSWAQLAYMLGNNQYNINAIFGSVNILSFNVDRLIIEFNFDYSIFSWLDKQTILSSLGGITNDQLLDIFILLGSDFCPTFPPLEMISQINGDVFKFLQDTIKIFKSGINTILNYHHTFVAKHIDYLDIFFKAICIIKYHIVLTENGKLLPLNESDAPNDIHEFIGTRLPEEIYFYLSRGIVGPHVINILTSGMLIENTPLDNRDSQEYRDFLKDIFPIQTQSLNLLTQPLHRFYQAKNVSAYYWFDPEHEHKMFHKITPSIYESVKTWMVKEDFVNQIKMTIPENKVNFLSFFKSLSDTKVSKDSFSLKTDDNIMQSHEQILSSIYGRFFQLRSFINPDHSLSPWGLALLDSLKICHEDQQSSIVLIFELLRLRVFKQDNFSISYSGESSKGTEEEKSFTTLISRVACLSVLHQKDVPWAGPLSQGLLVFNFFIKILSQTIRNLIEMVTVSLFMNRDANRERDDWLEFAKQLPFNNEYDITMGLVIKTYLEKIIVSENPTNEESKKNAIDYLKSTFVSAENIERDIMKFRYLWNSIVYGIKVANILGVVDKLESDKFLRANKWLQERI
;
A
#
# COMPACT_ATOMS: atom_id res chain seq x y z
N MET A 1 -22.70 0.58 4.03
CA MET A 1 -24.16 0.82 4.23
C MET A 1 -25.05 0.31 3.09
N PRO A 2 -24.57 0.10 1.84
CA PRO A 2 -25.31 -0.62 0.79
C PRO A 2 -25.32 -2.15 0.97
N VAL A 3 -24.14 -2.78 0.91
CA VAL A 3 -23.92 -4.22 1.09
C VAL A 3 -24.42 -4.71 2.46
N LYS A 4 -24.19 -3.92 3.52
CA LYS A 4 -24.65 -4.25 4.88
C LYS A 4 -26.17 -4.38 4.97
N ALA A 5 -26.94 -3.58 4.24
CA ALA A 5 -28.40 -3.69 4.26
C ALA A 5 -28.87 -5.00 3.61
N PHE A 6 -28.23 -5.41 2.52
CA PHE A 6 -28.49 -6.70 1.86
C PHE A 6 -28.01 -7.89 2.72
N GLU A 7 -26.81 -7.81 3.32
CA GLU A 7 -26.31 -8.83 4.24
C GLU A 7 -27.26 -9.01 5.44
N THR A 8 -27.71 -7.91 6.06
CA THR A 8 -28.74 -7.94 7.11
C THR A 8 -30.01 -8.63 6.62
N TYR A 9 -30.53 -8.27 5.44
CA TYR A 9 -31.71 -8.91 4.86
C TYR A 9 -31.53 -10.43 4.69
N THR A 10 -30.40 -10.87 4.13
CA THR A 10 -30.11 -12.30 3.93
C THR A 10 -30.02 -13.07 5.25
N SER A 11 -29.48 -12.43 6.30
CA SER A 11 -29.40 -13.01 7.64
C SER A 11 -30.78 -13.12 8.31
N GLU A 12 -31.58 -12.06 8.27
CA GLU A 12 -32.93 -12.02 8.87
C GLU A 12 -33.87 -13.05 8.22
N HIS A 13 -33.73 -13.26 6.91
CA HIS A 13 -34.52 -14.21 6.14
C HIS A 13 -33.91 -15.63 6.12
N LYS A 14 -32.80 -15.85 6.84
CA LYS A 14 -32.12 -17.16 6.97
C LYS A 14 -31.77 -17.80 5.62
N LEU A 15 -31.25 -17.00 4.69
CA LEU A 15 -30.94 -17.46 3.33
C LEU A 15 -29.58 -18.15 3.20
N PHE A 16 -28.79 -18.17 4.29
CA PHE A 16 -27.49 -18.84 4.32
C PHE A 16 -27.62 -20.36 4.39
N ASN A 17 -26.92 -21.03 3.49
CA ASN A 17 -26.72 -22.48 3.53
C ASN A 17 -25.36 -22.77 4.18
N TYR A 18 -25.26 -23.87 4.93
CA TYR A 18 -24.02 -24.29 5.61
C TYR A 18 -23.60 -25.67 5.14
N GLN A 19 -22.32 -25.85 4.86
CA GLN A 19 -21.73 -27.13 4.43
C GLN A 19 -20.35 -27.34 5.05
N PRO A 20 -19.91 -28.58 5.28
CA PRO A 20 -18.54 -28.86 5.72
C PRO A 20 -17.54 -28.61 4.60
N LEU A 21 -16.32 -28.19 4.95
CA LEU A 21 -15.23 -27.95 4.00
C LEU A 21 -14.91 -29.16 3.13
N SER A 22 -15.18 -30.38 3.61
CA SER A 22 -14.99 -31.62 2.85
C SER A 22 -15.78 -31.68 1.54
N VAL A 23 -16.85 -30.90 1.40
CA VAL A 23 -17.61 -30.77 0.14
C VAL A 23 -16.77 -30.08 -0.96
N LEU A 24 -15.81 -29.24 -0.58
CA LEU A 24 -14.92 -28.52 -1.50
C LEU A 24 -13.59 -29.26 -1.74
N LYS A 25 -13.48 -30.52 -1.30
CA LYS A 25 -12.25 -31.30 -1.49
C LYS A 25 -11.92 -31.44 -2.97
N ASP A 26 -10.65 -31.23 -3.30
CA ASP A 26 -10.10 -31.27 -4.66
C ASP A 26 -10.70 -30.17 -5.58
N CYS A 27 -11.36 -29.15 -5.01
CA CYS A 27 -11.82 -27.97 -5.73
C CYS A 27 -10.78 -26.83 -5.66
N ARG A 28 -10.74 -26.04 -6.73
CA ARG A 28 -10.08 -24.74 -6.77
C ARG A 28 -11.08 -23.62 -6.52
N ILE A 29 -10.80 -22.77 -5.55
CA ILE A 29 -11.70 -21.71 -5.09
C ILE A 29 -11.13 -20.35 -5.45
N GLY A 30 -11.89 -19.57 -6.22
CA GLY A 30 -11.57 -18.17 -6.49
C GLY A 30 -11.89 -17.34 -5.25
N ILE A 31 -10.91 -16.60 -4.73
CA ILE A 31 -11.04 -15.82 -3.50
C ILE A 31 -10.90 -14.33 -3.85
N GLU A 32 -11.93 -13.55 -3.55
CA GLU A 32 -11.85 -12.10 -3.57
C GLU A 32 -10.95 -11.63 -2.43
N ALA A 33 -9.74 -11.14 -2.78
CA ALA A 33 -8.69 -10.88 -1.80
C ALA A 33 -9.07 -9.77 -0.82
N ASN A 34 -9.71 -8.70 -1.30
CA ASN A 34 -10.13 -7.57 -0.47
C ASN A 34 -11.19 -8.00 0.55
N TYR A 35 -12.17 -8.80 0.12
CA TYR A 35 -13.18 -9.36 1.01
C TYR A 35 -12.60 -10.35 2.02
N TYR A 36 -11.66 -11.22 1.61
CA TYR A 36 -10.95 -12.10 2.53
C TYR A 36 -10.21 -11.31 3.62
N LEU A 37 -9.43 -10.30 3.24
CA LEU A 37 -8.68 -9.46 4.17
C LEU A 37 -9.62 -8.73 5.15
N LYS A 38 -10.78 -8.26 4.67
CA LYS A 38 -11.81 -7.67 5.52
C LYS A 38 -12.32 -8.62 6.58
N GLN A 39 -12.79 -9.80 6.18
CA GLN A 39 -13.29 -10.80 7.12
C GLN A 39 -12.21 -11.23 8.10
N LEU A 40 -10.99 -11.41 7.61
CA LEU A 40 -9.83 -11.76 8.40
C LEU A 40 -9.60 -10.72 9.50
N VAL A 41 -9.49 -9.44 9.15
CA VAL A 41 -9.29 -8.36 10.12
C VAL A 41 -10.41 -8.32 11.14
N GLU A 42 -11.66 -8.52 10.73
CA GLU A 42 -12.83 -8.55 11.62
C GLU A 42 -12.80 -9.72 12.62
N ARG A 43 -12.29 -10.89 12.24
CA ARG A 43 -12.23 -12.08 13.11
C ARG A 43 -10.90 -12.29 13.83
N LEU A 44 -9.91 -11.40 13.67
CA LEU A 44 -8.64 -11.52 14.39
C LEU A 44 -8.90 -11.68 15.90
N PRO A 45 -8.24 -12.66 16.55
CA PRO A 45 -8.48 -12.97 17.97
C PRO A 45 -8.04 -11.82 18.88
N VAL A 46 -7.07 -11.03 18.41
CA VAL A 46 -6.50 -9.90 19.13
C VAL A 46 -6.84 -8.62 18.39
N LYS A 47 -7.46 -7.67 19.10
CA LYS A 47 -7.76 -6.33 18.60
C LYS A 47 -6.84 -5.34 19.31
N ASP A 48 -5.98 -4.68 18.56
CA ASP A 48 -5.13 -3.62 19.10
C ASP A 48 -5.82 -2.25 18.94
N PRO A 49 -6.29 -1.61 20.03
CA PRO A 49 -6.89 -0.28 19.96
C PRO A 49 -5.88 0.81 19.58
N MET A 50 -4.58 0.56 19.75
CA MET A 50 -3.48 1.50 19.53
C MET A 50 -2.87 1.42 18.13
N ILE A 51 -3.36 0.52 17.27
CA ILE A 51 -2.83 0.28 15.91
C ILE A 51 -2.71 1.56 15.08
N TYR A 52 -3.67 2.47 15.26
CA TYR A 52 -3.65 3.77 14.61
C TYR A 52 -2.48 4.64 15.08
N ALA A 53 -2.31 4.76 16.40
CA ALA A 53 -1.31 5.62 17.01
C ALA A 53 0.11 5.08 16.81
N THR A 54 0.26 3.76 16.64
CA THR A 54 1.53 3.09 16.33
C THR A 54 1.80 2.97 14.84
N SER A 55 0.80 3.22 13.98
CA SER A 55 0.89 3.04 12.52
C SER A 55 1.27 1.61 12.09
N SER A 56 1.00 0.61 12.94
CA SER A 56 1.41 -0.78 12.76
C SER A 56 0.39 -1.60 11.96
N MET A 57 0.76 -2.84 11.63
CA MET A 57 -0.13 -3.84 11.02
C MET A 57 -0.98 -4.56 12.09
N PRO A 58 -2.13 -5.15 11.71
CA PRO A 58 -2.95 -5.91 12.65
C PRO A 58 -2.18 -7.07 13.27
N VAL A 59 -2.25 -7.12 14.60
CA VAL A 59 -1.65 -8.17 15.42
C VAL A 59 -2.22 -9.53 15.03
N GLY A 60 -1.36 -10.54 14.82
CA GLY A 60 -1.78 -11.88 14.40
C GLY A 60 -2.18 -12.03 12.93
N LEU A 61 -2.06 -10.98 12.10
CA LEU A 61 -2.45 -11.05 10.69
C LEU A 61 -1.73 -12.19 9.94
N LYS A 62 -0.39 -12.19 9.98
CA LYS A 62 0.43 -13.21 9.31
C LYS A 62 0.12 -14.61 9.86
N THR A 63 0.04 -14.74 11.18
CA THR A 63 -0.28 -16.01 11.86
C THR A 63 -1.62 -16.57 11.39
N GLN A 64 -2.65 -15.73 11.31
CA GLN A 64 -3.98 -16.16 10.92
C GLN A 64 -4.08 -16.47 9.41
N ILE A 65 -3.41 -15.71 8.53
CA ILE A 65 -3.33 -16.05 7.10
C ILE A 65 -2.70 -17.44 6.92
N LEU A 66 -1.56 -17.68 7.57
CA LEU A 66 -0.87 -18.96 7.49
C LEU A 66 -1.73 -20.12 8.02
N ARG A 67 -2.51 -19.87 9.08
CA ARG A 67 -3.48 -20.82 9.63
C ARG A 67 -4.57 -21.14 8.61
N ASP A 68 -5.23 -20.13 8.05
CA ASP A 68 -6.30 -20.30 7.05
C ASP A 68 -5.81 -21.12 5.85
N LEU A 69 -4.66 -20.73 5.28
CA LEU A 69 -4.04 -21.43 4.16
C LEU A 69 -3.67 -22.88 4.49
N SER A 70 -3.22 -23.14 5.73
CA SER A 70 -2.91 -24.51 6.17
C SER A 70 -4.16 -25.38 6.25
N ILE A 71 -5.30 -24.83 6.69
CA ILE A 71 -6.57 -25.55 6.79
C ILE A 71 -7.14 -25.85 5.41
N LEU A 72 -7.08 -24.89 4.47
CA LEU A 72 -7.44 -25.12 3.07
C LEU A 72 -6.61 -26.26 2.47
N LYS A 73 -5.28 -26.21 2.67
CA LYS A 73 -4.36 -27.26 2.20
C LYS A 73 -4.67 -28.64 2.80
N GLN A 74 -4.96 -28.71 4.10
CA GLN A 74 -5.32 -29.96 4.78
C GLN A 74 -6.61 -30.58 4.20
N ASN A 75 -7.57 -29.75 3.79
CA ASN A 75 -8.81 -30.17 3.14
C ASN A 75 -8.68 -30.39 1.62
N LYS A 76 -7.47 -30.26 1.06
CA LYS A 76 -7.20 -30.33 -0.39
C LYS A 76 -8.00 -29.32 -1.20
N ILE A 77 -8.14 -28.11 -0.67
CA ILE A 77 -8.76 -26.98 -1.35
C ILE A 77 -7.63 -26.11 -1.90
N GLU A 78 -7.67 -25.81 -3.19
CA GLU A 78 -6.68 -24.95 -3.85
C GLU A 78 -7.19 -23.51 -3.88
N PRO A 79 -6.62 -22.58 -3.09
CA PRO A 79 -7.02 -21.17 -3.14
C PRO A 79 -6.40 -20.47 -4.35
N PHE A 80 -7.19 -19.62 -5.00
CA PHE A 80 -6.72 -18.70 -6.02
C PHE A 80 -7.19 -17.27 -5.72
N PHE A 81 -6.27 -16.39 -5.32
CA PHE A 81 -6.61 -15.04 -4.90
C PHE A 81 -6.72 -14.09 -6.10
N VAL A 82 -7.80 -13.31 -6.15
CA VAL A 82 -7.98 -12.24 -7.14
C VAL A 82 -8.07 -10.90 -6.42
N PHE A 83 -7.13 -9.99 -6.75
CA PHE A 83 -7.08 -8.63 -6.22
C PHE A 83 -7.70 -7.64 -7.22
N ASP A 84 -8.19 -6.51 -6.73
CA ASP A 84 -8.56 -5.39 -7.58
C ASP A 84 -7.31 -4.75 -8.21
N GLY A 85 -7.45 -4.28 -9.45
CA GLY A 85 -6.40 -3.59 -10.19
C GLY A 85 -6.60 -2.08 -10.28
N LEU A 86 -6.77 -1.58 -11.51
CA LEU A 86 -6.90 -0.16 -11.77
C LEU A 86 -8.24 0.39 -11.31
N ASP A 87 -8.23 1.67 -10.96
CA ASP A 87 -9.45 2.41 -10.63
C ASP A 87 -10.27 2.64 -11.90
N LEU A 88 -11.59 2.50 -11.75
CA LEU A 88 -12.54 3.03 -12.73
C LEU A 88 -12.48 4.56 -12.77
N ILE A 89 -12.73 5.14 -13.94
CA ILE A 89 -12.73 6.61 -14.11
C ILE A 89 -13.78 7.22 -13.18
N ASN A 90 -13.33 8.15 -12.32
CA ASN A 90 -14.19 9.01 -11.54
C ASN A 90 -13.80 10.47 -11.80
N LYS A 91 -14.69 11.23 -12.43
CA LYS A 91 -14.45 12.63 -12.82
C LYS A 91 -14.63 13.63 -11.67
N ASN A 92 -15.02 13.17 -10.47
CA ASN A 92 -15.24 14.06 -9.34
C ASN A 92 -13.91 14.50 -8.71
N LYS A 93 -13.57 15.78 -8.89
CA LYS A 93 -12.34 16.45 -8.38
C LYS A 93 -12.32 16.68 -6.86
N LYS A 94 -13.04 15.91 -6.04
CA LYS A 94 -13.19 16.26 -4.62
C LYS A 94 -12.02 15.74 -3.80
N VAL A 95 -11.11 16.66 -3.45
CA VAL A 95 -10.21 16.51 -2.31
C VAL A 95 -11.07 16.30 -1.06
N TRP A 96 -10.78 15.23 -0.33
CA TRP A 96 -11.67 14.76 0.73
C TRP A 96 -11.57 15.60 2.00
N ASN A 97 -12.71 15.78 2.67
CA ASN A 97 -12.78 16.40 3.99
C ASN A 97 -12.71 15.31 5.07
N ASP A 98 -11.69 15.36 5.94
CA ASP A 98 -11.50 14.35 6.97
C ASP A 98 -12.48 14.51 8.14
N ASP A 99 -13.67 13.94 7.98
CA ASP A 99 -14.72 13.94 9.01
C ASP A 99 -14.26 13.32 10.34
N TYR A 100 -13.21 12.48 10.32
CA TYR A 100 -12.71 11.76 11.50
C TYR A 100 -11.50 12.42 12.13
N SER A 101 -10.95 13.45 11.49
CA SER A 101 -9.82 14.23 12.02
C SER A 101 -10.06 14.70 13.46
N LYS A 102 -11.30 15.09 13.75
CA LYS A 102 -11.77 15.52 15.06
C LYS A 102 -11.70 14.41 16.12
N ILE A 103 -12.07 13.17 15.77
CA ILE A 103 -11.97 12.02 16.68
C ILE A 103 -10.52 11.75 17.05
N ARG A 104 -9.61 11.87 16.07
CA ARG A 104 -8.17 11.65 16.29
C ARG A 104 -7.56 12.73 17.15
N ALA A 105 -7.94 13.99 16.92
CA ALA A 105 -7.53 15.11 17.75
C ALA A 105 -8.00 14.94 19.20
N GLU A 106 -9.24 14.49 19.41
CA GLU A 106 -9.77 14.23 20.76
C GLU A 106 -9.08 13.03 21.42
N ALA A 107 -8.75 11.97 20.67
CA ALA A 107 -8.00 10.82 21.18
C ALA A 107 -6.62 11.24 21.74
N TRP A 108 -5.87 12.05 20.99
CA TRP A 108 -4.58 12.59 21.45
C TRP A 108 -4.72 13.51 22.65
N LYS A 109 -5.74 14.37 22.67
CA LYS A 109 -6.05 15.23 23.83
C LYS A 109 -6.40 14.42 25.08
N ASN A 110 -7.19 13.36 24.95
CA ASN A 110 -7.51 12.46 26.06
C ASN A 110 -6.26 11.71 26.54
N TYR A 111 -5.37 11.32 25.63
CA TYR A 111 -4.10 10.70 25.97
C TYR A 111 -3.22 11.64 26.80
N ASP A 112 -3.07 12.90 26.38
CA ASP A 112 -2.29 13.92 27.08
C ASP A 112 -2.83 14.26 28.47
N GLN A 113 -4.15 14.18 28.65
CA GLN A 113 -4.82 14.39 29.94
C GLN A 113 -4.73 13.16 30.87
N GLY A 114 -4.04 12.09 30.47
CA GLY A 114 -3.94 10.85 31.24
C GLY A 114 -5.22 10.02 31.24
N LYS A 115 -6.21 10.35 30.40
CA LYS A 115 -7.49 9.63 30.28
C LYS A 115 -7.35 8.43 29.33
N LEU A 116 -6.45 7.51 29.69
CA LEU A 116 -5.99 6.42 28.82
C LEU A 116 -7.12 5.52 28.29
N GLN A 117 -8.15 5.24 29.09
CA GLN A 117 -9.29 4.43 28.64
C GLN A 117 -10.14 5.14 27.58
N GLN A 118 -10.40 6.44 27.75
CA GLN A 118 -11.15 7.23 26.76
C GLN A 118 -10.32 7.38 25.48
N ALA A 119 -9.04 7.73 25.61
CA ALA A 119 -8.11 7.77 24.49
C ALA A 119 -8.07 6.43 23.73
N SER A 120 -8.05 5.30 24.45
CA SER A 120 -8.08 3.97 23.85
C SER A 120 -9.37 3.69 23.08
N ASN A 121 -10.52 4.09 23.63
CA ASN A 121 -11.79 3.97 22.91
C ASN A 121 -11.83 4.86 21.67
N ASP A 122 -11.34 6.09 21.75
CA ASP A 122 -11.30 7.03 20.63
C ASP A 122 -10.30 6.59 19.55
N PHE A 123 -9.12 6.09 19.94
CA PHE A 123 -8.15 5.49 19.03
C PHE A 123 -8.68 4.21 18.41
N ASN A 124 -9.40 3.37 19.14
CA ASN A 124 -10.05 2.18 18.59
C ASN A 124 -11.21 2.56 17.65
N LEU A 125 -11.96 3.62 17.95
CA LEU A 125 -13.00 4.12 17.04
C LEU A 125 -12.36 4.65 15.76
N SER A 126 -11.34 5.50 15.87
CA SER A 126 -10.52 5.98 14.76
C SER A 126 -9.83 4.83 14.01
N GLY A 127 -9.33 3.84 14.72
CA GLY A 127 -8.57 2.69 14.23
C GLY A 127 -9.47 1.70 13.52
N LYS A 128 -10.62 1.34 14.10
CA LYS A 128 -11.69 0.61 13.43
C LYS A 128 -12.15 1.35 12.20
N ILE A 129 -12.26 2.67 12.22
CA ILE A 129 -12.69 3.44 11.05
C ILE A 129 -11.60 3.52 9.98
N THR A 130 -10.33 3.68 10.36
CA THR A 130 -9.18 3.66 9.44
C THR A 130 -9.02 2.25 8.85
N PHE A 131 -9.09 1.18 9.66
CA PHE A 131 -9.05 -0.23 9.22
C PHE A 131 -10.29 -0.72 8.50
N TYR A 132 -11.47 -0.23 8.85
CA TYR A 132 -12.71 -0.47 8.12
C TYR A 132 -12.63 0.26 6.77
N PHE A 133 -12.07 1.47 6.66
CA PHE A 133 -11.88 2.11 5.36
C PHE A 133 -10.70 1.57 4.55
N ILE A 134 -9.75 0.91 5.20
CA ILE A 134 -8.79 0.02 4.54
C ILE A 134 -9.60 -1.16 3.97
N CYS A 135 -10.29 -1.96 4.76
CA CYS A 135 -10.83 -3.23 4.28
C CYS A 135 -12.24 -3.19 3.64
N VAL A 136 -12.90 -2.04 3.49
CA VAL A 136 -14.31 -1.98 3.05
C VAL A 136 -14.46 -1.36 1.67
N GLU A 137 -14.97 -2.18 0.76
CA GLU A 137 -15.69 -1.71 -0.42
C GLU A 137 -16.97 -0.96 -0.04
N ASN A 138 -17.26 0.10 -0.80
CA ASN A 138 -18.54 0.79 -0.91
C ASN A 138 -18.97 1.67 0.27
N ALA A 139 -18.64 2.96 0.13
CA ALA A 139 -19.61 3.99 -0.26
C ALA A 139 -19.12 5.38 0.17
N LYS A 140 -19.01 6.28 -0.81
CA LYS A 140 -18.79 7.74 -0.72
C LYS A 140 -17.37 8.28 -0.55
N HIS A 141 -16.35 7.50 -0.19
CA HIS A 141 -15.03 8.08 0.09
C HIS A 141 -13.87 7.13 -0.22
N LYS A 142 -13.16 7.36 -1.34
CA LYS A 142 -11.87 6.74 -1.66
C LYS A 142 -10.84 7.19 -0.62
N LYS A 143 -10.64 6.36 0.40
CA LYS A 143 -9.91 6.69 1.63
C LYS A 143 -8.55 5.99 1.64
N ALA A 144 -7.51 6.72 2.03
CA ALA A 144 -6.19 6.21 2.42
C ALA A 144 -5.58 5.10 1.53
N ASN A 145 -5.15 5.47 0.32
CA ASN A 145 -4.37 4.63 -0.62
C ASN A 145 -3.08 3.99 -0.03
N ILE A 146 -2.68 4.39 1.18
CA ILE A 146 -1.41 3.99 1.80
C ILE A 146 -1.55 2.68 2.60
N GLN A 147 -2.75 2.30 3.09
CA GLN A 147 -2.86 1.18 4.05
C GLN A 147 -3.58 -0.08 3.52
N MET A 148 -4.43 -0.01 2.49
CA MET A 148 -4.92 -1.25 1.81
C MET A 148 -3.87 -1.90 0.93
N SER A 149 -3.05 -1.06 0.32
CA SER A 149 -1.86 -1.52 -0.38
C SER A 149 -0.95 -2.30 0.59
N SER A 150 -0.80 -1.88 1.85
CA SER A 150 -0.01 -2.61 2.86
C SER A 150 -0.57 -4.01 3.19
N LEU A 151 -1.88 -4.15 3.45
CA LEU A 151 -2.47 -5.48 3.74
C LEU A 151 -2.39 -6.41 2.52
N SER A 152 -2.68 -5.87 1.33
CA SER A 152 -2.58 -6.62 0.08
C SER A 152 -1.15 -7.05 -0.21
N LYS A 153 -0.16 -6.17 0.02
CA LYS A 153 1.27 -6.49 -0.08
C LYS A 153 1.65 -7.63 0.87
N VAL A 154 1.26 -7.56 2.14
CA VAL A 154 1.54 -8.64 3.11
C VAL A 154 0.93 -9.96 2.66
N LEU A 155 -0.31 -9.95 2.16
CA LEU A 155 -0.93 -11.16 1.62
C LEU A 155 -0.16 -11.68 0.39
N ILE A 156 0.12 -10.83 -0.59
CA ILE A 156 0.89 -11.18 -1.79
C ILE A 156 2.24 -11.77 -1.42
N ASP A 157 2.98 -11.17 -0.48
CA ASP A 157 4.27 -11.67 0.00
C ASP A 157 4.15 -13.09 0.58
N ILE A 158 3.11 -13.34 1.39
CA ILE A 158 2.83 -14.67 1.94
C ILE A 158 2.45 -15.65 0.82
N LEU A 159 1.64 -15.24 -0.15
CA LEU A 159 1.25 -16.09 -1.28
C LEU A 159 2.47 -16.46 -2.13
N LEU A 160 3.37 -15.50 -2.41
CA LEU A 160 4.65 -15.72 -3.07
C LEU A 160 5.55 -16.67 -2.27
N GLU A 161 5.68 -16.46 -0.95
CA GLU A 161 6.43 -17.36 -0.05
C GLU A 161 5.88 -18.80 -0.05
N LYS A 162 4.55 -18.95 -0.14
CA LYS A 162 3.87 -20.25 -0.13
C LYS A 162 3.66 -20.85 -1.52
N LYS A 163 4.11 -20.15 -2.58
CA LYS A 163 3.90 -20.53 -3.98
C LYS A 163 2.42 -20.76 -4.31
N ILE A 164 1.56 -19.90 -3.79
CA ILE A 164 0.12 -19.89 -4.07
C ILE A 164 -0.14 -18.90 -5.19
N GLU A 165 -0.90 -19.33 -6.17
CA GLU A 165 -1.24 -18.50 -7.32
C GLU A 165 -2.21 -17.37 -6.95
N PHE A 166 -1.98 -16.21 -7.56
CA PHE A 166 -2.87 -15.07 -7.48
C PHE A 166 -2.88 -14.31 -8.80
N LEU A 167 -3.87 -13.44 -8.96
CA LEU A 167 -4.00 -12.54 -10.09
C LEU A 167 -4.48 -11.17 -9.61
N ILE A 168 -3.86 -10.10 -10.10
CA ILE A 168 -4.44 -8.76 -9.98
C ILE A 168 -5.31 -8.53 -11.22
N ALA A 169 -6.62 -8.34 -11.02
CA ALA A 169 -7.57 -8.08 -12.08
C ALA A 169 -7.21 -6.77 -12.82
N PRO A 170 -7.67 -6.55 -14.06
CA PRO A 170 -7.42 -5.28 -14.73
C PRO A 170 -8.12 -4.10 -14.02
N TYR A 171 -9.28 -4.36 -13.42
CA TYR A 171 -10.09 -3.43 -12.66
C TYR A 171 -10.71 -4.19 -11.47
N LEU A 172 -12.04 -4.36 -11.41
CA LEU A 172 -12.73 -5.09 -10.34
C LEU A 172 -12.44 -6.60 -10.35
N SER A 173 -12.07 -7.14 -9.20
CA SER A 173 -11.91 -8.58 -8.94
C SER A 173 -13.21 -9.35 -9.08
N TRP A 174 -14.36 -8.75 -8.77
CA TRP A 174 -15.68 -9.41 -8.88
C TRP A 174 -15.96 -9.93 -10.29
N ALA A 175 -15.75 -9.06 -11.28
CA ALA A 175 -15.97 -9.36 -12.69
C ALA A 175 -14.97 -10.40 -13.20
N GLN A 176 -13.71 -10.27 -12.76
CA GLN A 176 -12.65 -11.22 -13.12
C GLN A 176 -12.95 -12.62 -12.56
N LEU A 177 -13.38 -12.72 -11.30
CA LEU A 177 -13.79 -13.99 -10.68
C LEU A 177 -15.00 -14.60 -11.40
N ALA A 178 -16.02 -13.79 -11.72
CA ALA A 178 -17.18 -14.26 -12.46
C ALA A 178 -16.81 -14.79 -13.85
N TYR A 179 -15.91 -14.10 -14.57
CA TYR A 179 -15.36 -14.57 -15.84
C TYR A 179 -14.61 -15.91 -15.70
N MET A 180 -13.74 -16.01 -14.68
CA MET A 180 -12.95 -17.22 -14.43
C MET A 180 -13.80 -18.42 -14.03
N LEU A 181 -14.91 -18.22 -13.31
CA LEU A 181 -15.87 -19.29 -13.00
C LEU A 181 -16.59 -19.79 -14.26
N GLY A 182 -16.92 -18.89 -15.20
CA GLY A 182 -17.58 -19.24 -16.46
C GLY A 182 -16.66 -19.90 -17.49
N ASN A 183 -15.34 -19.75 -17.34
CA ASN A 183 -14.34 -20.27 -18.27
C ASN A 183 -13.56 -21.45 -17.66
N ASN A 184 -13.74 -22.63 -18.24
CA ASN A 184 -13.14 -23.88 -17.77
C ASN A 184 -11.61 -23.85 -17.69
N GLN A 185 -10.93 -22.95 -18.40
CA GLN A 185 -9.45 -22.90 -18.41
C GLN A 185 -8.83 -22.55 -17.06
N TYR A 186 -9.53 -21.80 -16.22
CA TYR A 186 -9.05 -21.45 -14.88
C TYR A 186 -9.34 -22.53 -13.82
N ASN A 187 -10.20 -23.51 -14.16
CA ASN A 187 -10.65 -24.57 -13.25
C ASN A 187 -11.25 -24.07 -11.93
N ILE A 188 -11.78 -22.83 -11.85
CA ILE A 188 -12.43 -22.33 -10.64
C ILE A 188 -13.78 -23.03 -10.48
N ASN A 189 -14.00 -23.67 -9.33
CA ASN A 189 -15.23 -24.42 -9.07
C ASN A 189 -16.26 -23.63 -8.26
N ALA A 190 -15.81 -22.72 -7.41
CA ALA A 190 -16.65 -21.84 -6.62
C ALA A 190 -15.90 -20.55 -6.29
N ILE A 191 -16.66 -19.51 -5.95
CA ILE A 191 -16.11 -18.21 -5.56
C ILE A 191 -16.44 -17.96 -4.08
N PHE A 192 -15.44 -17.46 -3.36
CA PHE A 192 -15.60 -16.86 -2.04
C PHE A 192 -15.35 -15.35 -2.15
N GLY A 193 -16.35 -14.55 -1.78
CA GLY A 193 -16.27 -13.10 -1.90
C GLY A 193 -17.53 -12.38 -1.45
N SER A 194 -17.57 -11.08 -1.73
CA SER A 194 -18.67 -10.19 -1.38
C SER A 194 -19.90 -10.45 -2.23
N VAL A 195 -21.07 -10.08 -1.70
CA VAL A 195 -22.36 -10.18 -2.40
C VAL A 195 -22.39 -9.39 -3.71
N ASN A 196 -21.47 -8.44 -3.93
CA ASN A 196 -21.36 -7.69 -5.17
C ASN A 196 -21.08 -8.60 -6.38
N ILE A 197 -20.46 -9.76 -6.17
CA ILE A 197 -20.24 -10.78 -7.21
C ILE A 197 -21.56 -11.30 -7.78
N LEU A 198 -22.65 -11.30 -7.01
CA LEU A 198 -23.98 -11.69 -7.50
C LEU A 198 -24.57 -10.67 -8.51
N SER A 199 -23.94 -9.50 -8.69
CA SER A 199 -24.23 -8.59 -9.80
C SER A 199 -23.90 -9.20 -11.16
N PHE A 200 -23.03 -10.22 -11.18
CA PHE A 200 -22.59 -10.94 -12.37
C PHE A 200 -23.32 -12.28 -12.51
N ASN A 201 -22.96 -13.04 -13.55
CA ASN A 201 -23.55 -14.34 -13.85
C ASN A 201 -22.96 -15.46 -12.95
N VAL A 202 -23.24 -15.35 -11.65
CA VAL A 202 -22.80 -16.31 -10.61
C VAL A 202 -24.03 -16.76 -9.83
N ASP A 203 -24.33 -18.06 -9.86
CA ASP A 203 -25.52 -18.60 -9.21
C ASP A 203 -25.33 -18.88 -7.71
N ARG A 204 -24.11 -19.29 -7.33
CA ARG A 204 -23.78 -19.70 -5.96
C ARG A 204 -22.50 -19.01 -5.52
N LEU A 205 -22.54 -18.43 -4.31
CA LEU A 205 -21.44 -17.64 -3.77
C LEU A 205 -21.16 -18.05 -2.33
N ILE A 206 -19.93 -18.42 -2.03
CA ILE A 206 -19.46 -18.63 -0.66
C ILE A 206 -19.28 -17.26 -0.02
N ILE A 207 -19.90 -17.04 1.13
CA ILE A 207 -19.86 -15.77 1.85
C ILE A 207 -18.94 -15.84 3.06
N GLU A 208 -18.78 -17.00 3.69
CA GLU A 208 -17.94 -17.09 4.89
C GLU A 208 -17.26 -18.45 4.99
N PHE A 209 -15.98 -18.47 5.36
CA PHE A 209 -15.30 -19.66 5.85
C PHE A 209 -15.16 -19.59 7.37
N ASN A 210 -15.78 -20.54 8.07
CA ASN A 210 -15.51 -20.76 9.48
C ASN A 210 -14.50 -21.90 9.63
N PHE A 211 -13.23 -21.51 9.67
CA PHE A 211 -12.11 -22.44 9.76
C PHE A 211 -12.02 -23.17 11.11
N ASP A 212 -12.56 -22.59 12.19
CA ASP A 212 -12.58 -23.24 13.51
C ASP A 212 -13.46 -24.49 13.51
N TYR A 213 -14.63 -24.42 12.86
CA TYR A 213 -15.55 -25.55 12.73
C TYR A 213 -15.38 -26.33 11.42
N SER A 214 -14.44 -25.91 10.55
CA SER A 214 -14.26 -26.49 9.21
C SER A 214 -15.56 -26.54 8.39
N ILE A 215 -16.34 -25.46 8.45
CA ILE A 215 -17.56 -25.27 7.65
C ILE A 215 -17.47 -23.98 6.84
N PHE A 216 -18.31 -23.86 5.82
CA PHE A 216 -18.50 -22.63 5.07
C PHE A 216 -19.99 -22.33 4.89
N SER A 217 -20.31 -21.05 4.75
CA SER A 217 -21.64 -20.57 4.42
C SER A 217 -21.69 -20.02 2.99
N TRP A 218 -22.82 -20.24 2.31
CA TRP A 218 -22.99 -19.80 0.93
C TRP A 218 -24.44 -19.39 0.64
N LEU A 219 -24.59 -18.55 -0.38
CA LEU A 219 -25.86 -18.03 -0.86
C LEU A 219 -26.20 -18.61 -2.24
N ASP A 220 -27.47 -18.92 -2.43
CA ASP A 220 -28.06 -19.31 -3.70
C ASP A 220 -28.84 -18.14 -4.31
N LYS A 221 -28.45 -17.69 -5.50
CA LYS A 221 -29.05 -16.52 -6.15
C LYS A 221 -30.52 -16.73 -6.45
N GLN A 222 -30.93 -17.93 -6.88
CA GLN A 222 -32.35 -18.22 -7.18
C GLN A 222 -33.23 -18.12 -5.93
N THR A 223 -32.73 -18.60 -4.80
CA THR A 223 -33.39 -18.50 -3.50
C THR A 223 -33.57 -17.03 -3.08
N ILE A 224 -32.53 -16.20 -3.28
CA ILE A 224 -32.60 -14.74 -3.03
C ILE A 224 -33.65 -14.07 -3.91
N LEU A 225 -33.65 -14.33 -5.22
CA LEU A 225 -34.64 -13.75 -6.14
C LEU A 225 -36.07 -14.11 -5.74
N SER A 226 -36.26 -15.37 -5.31
CA SER A 226 -37.54 -15.88 -4.83
C SER A 226 -37.97 -15.20 -3.52
N SER A 227 -37.07 -15.06 -2.54
CA SER A 227 -37.36 -14.38 -1.25
C SER A 227 -37.67 -12.90 -1.45
N LEU A 228 -37.05 -12.28 -2.45
CA LEU A 228 -37.33 -10.90 -2.84
C LEU A 228 -38.66 -10.73 -3.56
N GLY A 229 -39.47 -11.78 -3.70
CA GLY A 229 -40.80 -11.76 -4.33
C GLY A 229 -40.76 -11.99 -5.84
N GLY A 230 -39.81 -12.81 -6.30
CA GLY A 230 -39.69 -13.23 -7.70
C GLY A 230 -39.16 -12.13 -8.62
N ILE A 231 -38.20 -11.33 -8.15
CA ILE A 231 -37.57 -10.31 -9.00
C ILE A 231 -36.57 -10.95 -9.99
N THR A 232 -36.23 -10.24 -11.06
CA THR A 232 -35.25 -10.70 -12.06
C THR A 232 -33.81 -10.39 -11.67
N ASN A 233 -32.83 -10.98 -12.37
CA ASN A 233 -31.41 -10.64 -12.23
C ASN A 233 -31.13 -9.14 -12.49
N ASP A 234 -31.74 -8.55 -13.52
CA ASP A 234 -31.60 -7.13 -13.81
C ASP A 234 -32.19 -6.26 -12.68
N GLN A 235 -33.33 -6.66 -12.10
CA GLN A 235 -33.93 -5.96 -10.96
C GLN A 235 -33.07 -6.06 -9.69
N LEU A 236 -32.40 -7.20 -9.48
CA LEU A 236 -31.45 -7.35 -8.37
C LEU A 236 -30.23 -6.43 -8.58
N LEU A 237 -29.70 -6.36 -9.80
CA LEU A 237 -28.63 -5.43 -10.16
C LEU A 237 -29.04 -3.96 -9.91
N ASP A 238 -30.25 -3.59 -10.32
CA ASP A 238 -30.80 -2.26 -10.06
C ASP A 238 -30.82 -1.94 -8.56
N ILE A 239 -31.26 -2.90 -7.71
CA ILE A 239 -31.25 -2.73 -6.26
C ILE A 239 -29.82 -2.51 -5.73
N PHE A 240 -28.84 -3.31 -6.16
CA PHE A 240 -27.45 -3.17 -5.73
C PHE A 240 -26.87 -1.80 -6.09
N ILE A 241 -27.12 -1.32 -7.30
CA ILE A 241 -26.64 0.00 -7.74
C ILE A 241 -27.35 1.13 -6.96
N LEU A 242 -28.67 1.04 -6.75
CA LEU A 242 -29.44 2.07 -6.04
C LEU A 242 -29.10 2.17 -4.55
N LEU A 243 -28.74 1.05 -3.90
CA LEU A 243 -28.20 1.08 -2.53
C LEU A 243 -26.91 1.92 -2.45
N GLY A 244 -26.17 1.98 -3.56
CA GLY A 244 -24.93 2.74 -3.74
C GLY A 244 -23.73 1.82 -3.94
N SER A 245 -22.83 2.21 -4.83
CA SER A 245 -21.56 1.56 -5.12
C SER A 245 -20.44 2.58 -5.27
N ASP A 246 -19.21 2.13 -5.55
CA ASP A 246 -18.07 3.04 -5.77
C ASP A 246 -18.20 3.91 -7.04
N PHE A 247 -19.07 3.50 -7.97
CA PHE A 247 -19.33 4.20 -9.23
C PHE A 247 -20.77 4.73 -9.35
N CYS A 248 -21.62 4.53 -8.34
CA CYS A 248 -22.95 5.16 -8.25
C CYS A 248 -23.24 5.60 -6.81
N PRO A 249 -23.49 6.89 -6.54
CA PRO A 249 -23.89 7.31 -5.20
C PRO A 249 -25.20 6.64 -4.79
N THR A 250 -25.44 6.52 -3.49
CA THR A 250 -26.71 6.03 -2.94
C THR A 250 -27.88 6.83 -3.50
N PHE A 251 -28.96 6.14 -3.85
CA PHE A 251 -30.18 6.73 -4.37
C PHE A 251 -30.72 7.82 -3.42
N PRO A 252 -30.90 9.08 -3.87
CA PRO A 252 -31.13 10.21 -2.97
C PRO A 252 -32.28 10.03 -1.97
N PRO A 253 -33.44 9.43 -2.33
CA PRO A 253 -34.52 9.16 -1.38
C PRO A 253 -34.10 8.27 -0.19
N LEU A 254 -33.11 7.38 -0.38
CA LEU A 254 -32.62 6.53 0.71
C LEU A 254 -31.81 7.33 1.74
N GLU A 255 -31.20 8.46 1.36
CA GLU A 255 -30.52 9.33 2.33
C GLU A 255 -31.53 9.86 3.35
N MET A 256 -32.74 10.25 2.90
CA MET A 256 -33.81 10.72 3.77
C MET A 256 -34.39 9.59 4.63
N ILE A 257 -34.62 8.42 4.05
CA ILE A 257 -35.16 7.25 4.77
C ILE A 257 -34.17 6.79 5.86
N SER A 258 -32.87 6.79 5.55
CA SER A 258 -31.84 6.44 6.52
C SER A 258 -31.77 7.44 7.68
N GLN A 259 -32.05 8.73 7.46
CA GLN A 259 -32.04 9.75 8.52
C GLN A 259 -33.15 9.55 9.56
N ILE A 260 -34.29 8.97 9.14
CA ILE A 260 -35.41 8.65 10.02
C ILE A 260 -35.38 7.20 10.52
N ASN A 261 -34.25 6.50 10.38
CA ASN A 261 -34.08 5.08 10.72
C ASN A 261 -35.09 4.14 10.04
N GLY A 262 -35.52 4.47 8.83
CA GLY A 262 -36.39 3.61 8.03
C GLY A 262 -35.64 2.46 7.35
N ASP A 263 -36.38 1.40 6.97
CA ASP A 263 -35.83 0.27 6.24
C ASP A 263 -35.60 0.61 4.76
N VAL A 264 -34.36 1.02 4.45
CA VAL A 264 -33.93 1.39 3.10
C VAL A 264 -34.01 0.22 2.11
N PHE A 265 -33.81 -1.01 2.57
CA PHE A 265 -33.80 -2.18 1.71
C PHE A 265 -35.22 -2.58 1.32
N LYS A 266 -36.12 -2.61 2.31
CA LYS A 266 -37.55 -2.86 2.08
C LYS A 266 -38.16 -1.82 1.15
N PHE A 267 -37.83 -0.54 1.36
CA PHE A 267 -38.28 0.53 0.48
C PHE A 267 -37.85 0.30 -0.97
N LEU A 268 -36.57 -0.03 -1.23
CA LEU A 268 -36.10 -0.33 -2.58
C LEU A 268 -36.79 -1.55 -3.18
N GLN A 269 -36.95 -2.61 -2.38
CA GLN A 269 -37.63 -3.84 -2.82
C GLN A 269 -39.05 -3.53 -3.32
N ASP A 270 -39.81 -2.77 -2.55
CA ASP A 270 -41.20 -2.43 -2.89
C ASP A 270 -41.25 -1.49 -4.10
N THR A 271 -40.34 -0.51 -4.15
CA THR A 271 -40.25 0.46 -5.24
C THR A 271 -39.91 -0.21 -6.57
N ILE A 272 -38.92 -1.11 -6.59
CA ILE A 272 -38.54 -1.88 -7.79
C ILE A 272 -39.67 -2.81 -8.22
N LYS A 273 -40.41 -3.40 -7.28
CA LYS A 273 -41.60 -4.22 -7.62
C LYS A 273 -42.72 -3.41 -8.25
N ILE A 274 -42.94 -2.18 -7.79
CA ILE A 274 -43.97 -1.27 -8.31
C ILE A 274 -43.56 -0.78 -9.69
N PHE A 275 -42.36 -0.20 -9.82
CA PHE A 275 -41.92 0.47 -11.05
C PHE A 275 -41.19 -0.44 -12.04
N LYS A 276 -40.95 -1.70 -11.68
CA LYS A 276 -40.36 -2.79 -12.49
C LYS A 276 -38.88 -2.64 -12.88
N SER A 277 -38.28 -1.45 -12.72
CA SER A 277 -36.86 -1.21 -12.99
C SER A 277 -36.32 -0.06 -12.16
N GLY A 278 -34.99 -0.01 -12.01
CA GLY A 278 -34.27 1.10 -11.38
C GLY A 278 -34.43 2.41 -12.15
N ILE A 279 -34.44 2.34 -13.48
CA ILE A 279 -34.67 3.50 -14.36
C ILE A 279 -36.04 4.14 -14.06
N ASN A 280 -37.11 3.35 -14.07
CA ASN A 280 -38.45 3.85 -13.79
C ASN A 280 -38.56 4.36 -12.35
N THR A 281 -37.89 3.69 -11.41
CA THR A 281 -37.79 4.15 -10.02
C THR A 281 -37.18 5.55 -9.93
N ILE A 282 -36.03 5.77 -10.59
CA ILE A 282 -35.37 7.08 -10.59
C ILE A 282 -36.25 8.16 -11.22
N LEU A 283 -36.88 7.87 -12.37
CA LEU A 283 -37.75 8.83 -13.05
C LEU A 283 -38.95 9.26 -12.19
N ASN A 284 -39.56 8.32 -11.46
CA ASN A 284 -40.70 8.63 -10.58
C ASN A 284 -40.30 9.48 -9.36
N TYR A 285 -39.07 9.34 -8.87
CA TYR A 285 -38.54 10.12 -7.73
C TYR A 285 -37.69 11.33 -8.14
N HIS A 286 -37.52 11.61 -9.43
CA HIS A 286 -36.65 12.67 -9.93
C HIS A 286 -36.99 14.05 -9.35
N HIS A 287 -38.26 14.32 -9.07
CA HIS A 287 -38.74 15.55 -8.44
C HIS A 287 -38.18 15.79 -7.02
N THR A 288 -37.66 14.75 -6.36
CA THR A 288 -37.06 14.83 -5.02
C THR A 288 -35.57 15.16 -5.05
N PHE A 289 -34.95 15.19 -6.23
CA PHE A 289 -33.50 15.35 -6.36
C PHE A 289 -33.09 16.81 -6.16
N VAL A 290 -32.11 17.01 -5.29
CA VAL A 290 -31.43 18.29 -5.14
C VAL A 290 -30.50 18.50 -6.34
N ALA A 291 -30.15 19.75 -6.67
CA ALA A 291 -29.26 20.10 -7.79
C ALA A 291 -27.98 19.24 -7.92
N LYS A 292 -27.41 18.79 -6.79
CA LYS A 292 -26.24 17.88 -6.76
C LYS A 292 -26.48 16.47 -7.35
N HIS A 293 -27.73 16.09 -7.63
CA HIS A 293 -28.14 14.77 -8.11
C HIS A 293 -28.84 14.82 -9.48
N ILE A 294 -28.75 15.95 -10.20
CA ILE A 294 -29.46 16.11 -11.48
C ILE A 294 -29.01 15.09 -12.54
N ASP A 295 -27.74 14.70 -12.52
CA ASP A 295 -27.16 13.70 -13.44
C ASP A 295 -27.23 12.26 -12.89
N TYR A 296 -27.99 12.01 -11.82
CA TYR A 296 -28.01 10.69 -11.17
C TYR A 296 -28.44 9.56 -12.11
N LEU A 297 -29.38 9.83 -13.02
CA LEU A 297 -29.83 8.84 -14.00
C LEU A 297 -28.70 8.40 -14.95
N ASP A 298 -27.88 9.35 -15.43
CA ASP A 298 -26.72 9.07 -16.28
C ASP A 298 -25.65 8.27 -15.52
N ILE A 299 -25.40 8.64 -14.26
CA ILE A 299 -24.48 7.89 -13.37
C ILE A 299 -24.99 6.45 -13.17
N PHE A 300 -26.29 6.28 -12.95
CA PHE A 300 -26.92 4.96 -12.81
C PHE A 300 -26.79 4.11 -14.08
N PHE A 301 -26.98 4.68 -15.27
CA PHE A 301 -26.77 3.97 -16.52
C PHE A 301 -25.31 3.54 -16.71
N LYS A 302 -24.37 4.45 -16.43
CA LYS A 302 -22.93 4.13 -16.46
C LYS A 302 -22.59 3.00 -15.50
N ALA A 303 -23.20 2.98 -14.31
CA ALA A 303 -23.04 1.91 -13.34
C ALA A 303 -23.51 0.54 -13.85
N ILE A 304 -24.65 0.49 -14.56
CA ILE A 304 -25.11 -0.74 -15.23
C ILE A 304 -24.10 -1.17 -16.30
N CYS A 305 -23.63 -0.22 -17.13
CA CYS A 305 -22.66 -0.51 -18.20
C CYS A 305 -21.32 -1.00 -17.66
N ILE A 306 -20.84 -0.47 -16.52
CA ILE A 306 -19.64 -0.95 -15.83
C ILE A 306 -19.78 -2.45 -15.51
N ILE A 307 -20.91 -2.87 -14.95
CA ILE A 307 -21.13 -4.29 -14.60
C ILE A 307 -21.32 -5.16 -15.84
N LYS A 308 -22.17 -4.74 -16.79
CA LYS A 308 -22.50 -5.56 -17.98
C LYS A 308 -21.34 -5.69 -18.96
N TYR A 309 -20.53 -4.66 -19.12
CA TYR A 309 -19.45 -4.61 -20.11
C TYR A 309 -18.07 -4.49 -19.46
N HIS A 310 -17.93 -4.96 -18.22
CA HIS A 310 -16.69 -4.87 -17.47
C HIS A 310 -15.54 -5.52 -18.23
N ILE A 311 -14.36 -4.89 -18.19
CA ILE A 311 -13.16 -5.42 -18.84
C ILE A 311 -12.50 -6.46 -17.94
N VAL A 312 -12.25 -7.64 -18.48
CA VAL A 312 -11.56 -8.76 -17.83
C VAL A 312 -10.31 -9.17 -18.60
N LEU A 313 -9.38 -9.81 -17.89
CA LEU A 313 -8.15 -10.37 -18.45
C LEU A 313 -8.36 -11.85 -18.76
N THR A 314 -8.14 -12.22 -20.01
CA THR A 314 -8.20 -13.61 -20.50
C THR A 314 -6.92 -14.38 -20.16
N GLU A 315 -6.95 -15.71 -20.24
CA GLU A 315 -5.76 -16.54 -19.96
C GLU A 315 -4.57 -16.22 -20.89
N ASN A 316 -4.87 -15.74 -22.11
CA ASN A 316 -3.89 -15.40 -23.13
C ASN A 316 -3.37 -13.95 -22.98
N GLY A 317 -3.73 -13.26 -21.89
CA GLY A 317 -3.30 -11.88 -21.60
C GLY A 317 -4.07 -10.80 -22.37
N LYS A 318 -5.11 -11.15 -23.12
CA LYS A 318 -5.96 -10.18 -23.82
C LYS A 318 -6.99 -9.57 -22.88
N LEU A 319 -7.32 -8.30 -23.12
CA LEU A 319 -8.42 -7.61 -22.45
C LEU A 319 -9.68 -7.67 -23.28
N LEU A 320 -10.77 -8.16 -22.69
CA LEU A 320 -12.08 -8.24 -23.34
C LEU A 320 -13.20 -7.77 -22.40
N PRO A 321 -14.25 -7.13 -22.91
CA PRO A 321 -15.48 -6.91 -22.16
C PRO A 321 -16.28 -8.22 -22.00
N LEU A 322 -16.95 -8.42 -20.86
CA LEU A 322 -17.74 -9.64 -20.57
C LEU A 322 -18.85 -9.96 -21.59
N ASN A 323 -19.46 -8.94 -22.20
CA ASN A 323 -20.52 -9.06 -23.22
C ASN A 323 -20.10 -8.31 -24.50
N GLU A 324 -19.03 -8.77 -25.15
CA GLU A 324 -18.37 -8.06 -26.26
C GLU A 324 -19.29 -7.72 -27.44
N SER A 325 -20.23 -8.60 -27.79
CA SER A 325 -21.15 -8.37 -28.92
C SER A 325 -22.04 -7.14 -28.74
N ASP A 326 -22.40 -6.83 -27.50
CA ASP A 326 -23.35 -5.77 -27.15
C ASP A 326 -22.65 -4.57 -26.47
N ALA A 327 -21.33 -4.63 -26.37
CA ALA A 327 -20.54 -3.63 -25.68
C ALA A 327 -20.55 -2.29 -26.45
N PRO A 328 -20.79 -1.16 -25.77
CA PRO A 328 -20.90 0.12 -26.45
C PRO A 328 -19.51 0.64 -26.88
N ASN A 329 -19.46 1.44 -27.94
CA ASN A 329 -18.18 1.94 -28.49
C ASN A 329 -17.47 2.93 -27.55
N ASP A 330 -18.19 3.51 -26.59
CA ASP A 330 -17.74 4.53 -25.66
C ASP A 330 -17.45 3.99 -24.24
N ILE A 331 -17.14 2.69 -24.09
CA ILE A 331 -16.72 2.07 -22.81
C ILE A 331 -15.68 2.89 -22.03
N HIS A 332 -14.79 3.56 -22.76
CA HIS A 332 -13.75 4.39 -22.18
C HIS A 332 -14.27 5.57 -21.35
N GLU A 333 -15.54 5.97 -21.49
CA GLU A 333 -16.15 7.02 -20.67
C GLU A 333 -16.38 6.62 -19.21
N PHE A 334 -16.58 5.32 -18.94
CA PHE A 334 -16.92 4.80 -17.61
C PHE A 334 -15.90 3.80 -17.05
N ILE A 335 -15.19 3.03 -17.88
CA ILE A 335 -14.10 2.17 -17.40
C ILE A 335 -12.78 2.92 -17.34
N GLY A 336 -12.36 3.51 -18.45
CA GLY A 336 -10.96 3.87 -18.62
C GLY A 336 -10.51 3.92 -20.08
N THR A 337 -9.59 4.83 -20.40
CA THR A 337 -8.84 4.74 -21.66
C THR A 337 -7.93 3.50 -21.61
N ARG A 338 -8.07 2.60 -22.59
CA ARG A 338 -7.32 1.33 -22.67
C ARG A 338 -5.82 1.54 -22.81
N LEU A 339 -5.05 1.03 -21.84
CA LEU A 339 -3.59 0.96 -21.91
C LEU A 339 -3.12 -0.27 -22.73
N PRO A 340 -1.84 -0.33 -23.15
CA PRO A 340 -1.28 -1.56 -23.72
C PRO A 340 -1.42 -2.76 -22.79
N GLU A 341 -1.72 -3.94 -23.34
CA GLU A 341 -1.92 -5.19 -22.58
C GLU A 341 -0.70 -5.55 -21.72
N GLU A 342 0.50 -5.19 -22.17
CA GLU A 342 1.76 -5.38 -21.45
C GLU A 342 1.75 -4.71 -20.05
N ILE A 343 1.11 -3.54 -19.89
CA ILE A 343 0.96 -2.91 -18.57
C ILE A 343 0.06 -3.75 -17.65
N TYR A 344 -1.06 -4.23 -18.19
CA TYR A 344 -1.99 -5.06 -17.42
C TYR A 344 -1.37 -6.42 -17.07
N PHE A 345 -0.49 -6.95 -17.93
CA PHE A 345 0.28 -8.13 -17.62
C PHE A 345 1.19 -7.89 -16.40
N TYR A 346 1.98 -6.81 -16.37
CA TYR A 346 2.84 -6.50 -15.22
C TYR A 346 2.04 -6.26 -13.94
N LEU A 347 0.89 -5.57 -14.05
CA LEU A 347 -0.04 -5.41 -12.95
C LEU A 347 -0.54 -6.77 -12.46
N SER A 348 -1.01 -7.64 -13.35
CA SER A 348 -1.60 -8.95 -13.01
C SER A 348 -0.66 -9.88 -12.25
N ARG A 349 0.65 -9.72 -12.44
CA ARG A 349 1.72 -10.49 -11.77
C ARG A 349 2.24 -9.83 -10.48
N GLY A 350 1.72 -8.66 -10.10
CA GLY A 350 2.18 -7.91 -8.93
C GLY A 350 3.57 -7.29 -9.07
N ILE A 351 4.08 -7.15 -10.31
CA ILE A 351 5.37 -6.50 -10.58
C ILE A 351 5.27 -4.99 -10.36
N VAL A 352 4.11 -4.41 -10.72
CA VAL A 352 3.80 -3.00 -10.50
C VAL A 352 2.48 -2.82 -9.78
N GLY A 353 2.44 -1.81 -8.91
CA GLY A 353 1.22 -1.37 -8.26
C GLY A 353 0.37 -0.49 -9.18
N PRO A 354 -0.92 -0.34 -8.87
CA PRO A 354 -1.85 0.46 -9.67
C PRO A 354 -1.63 1.98 -9.51
N HIS A 355 -0.89 2.44 -8.51
CA HIS A 355 -0.88 3.85 -8.09
C HIS A 355 -0.45 4.84 -9.19
N VAL A 356 0.72 4.66 -9.80
CA VAL A 356 1.19 5.58 -10.86
C VAL A 356 0.32 5.47 -12.11
N ILE A 357 -0.18 4.28 -12.41
CA ILE A 357 -1.08 4.04 -13.54
C ILE A 357 -2.41 4.76 -13.30
N ASN A 358 -2.95 4.72 -12.09
CA ASN A 358 -4.16 5.42 -11.68
C ASN A 358 -3.99 6.94 -11.74
N ILE A 359 -2.82 7.48 -11.40
CA ILE A 359 -2.52 8.91 -11.61
C ILE A 359 -2.64 9.28 -13.09
N LEU A 360 -2.07 8.45 -13.98
CA LEU A 360 -2.15 8.67 -15.43
C LEU A 360 -3.58 8.51 -15.97
N THR A 361 -4.32 7.47 -15.56
CA THR A 361 -5.67 7.20 -16.07
C THR A 361 -6.70 8.20 -15.55
N SER A 362 -6.61 8.62 -14.30
CA SER A 362 -7.47 9.67 -13.72
C SER A 362 -7.08 11.08 -14.16
N GLY A 363 -5.79 11.32 -14.47
CA GLY A 363 -5.26 12.67 -14.68
C GLY A 363 -5.01 13.44 -13.38
N MET A 364 -5.06 12.76 -12.23
CA MET A 364 -4.99 13.40 -10.92
C MET A 364 -4.08 12.64 -9.97
N LEU A 365 -3.18 13.37 -9.30
CA LEU A 365 -2.54 12.93 -8.06
C LEU A 365 -3.26 13.62 -6.90
N ILE A 366 -3.87 12.86 -6.00
CA ILE A 366 -4.59 13.42 -4.84
C ILE A 366 -3.79 13.13 -3.58
N GLU A 367 -3.32 14.19 -2.93
CA GLU A 367 -2.66 14.10 -1.64
C GLU A 367 -3.65 14.42 -0.52
N ASN A 368 -3.79 13.48 0.41
CA ASN A 368 -4.74 13.57 1.51
C ASN A 368 -4.11 14.23 2.75
N THR A 369 -4.97 14.62 3.70
CA THR A 369 -4.52 15.09 5.02
C THR A 369 -3.57 14.08 5.67
N PRO A 370 -2.50 14.54 6.34
CA PRO A 370 -1.67 13.66 7.13
C PRO A 370 -2.47 13.02 8.27
N LEU A 371 -1.98 11.89 8.77
CA LEU A 371 -2.68 11.12 9.82
C LEU A 371 -2.96 11.96 11.08
N ASP A 372 -2.02 12.82 11.48
CA ASP A 372 -2.18 13.72 12.62
C ASP A 372 -3.15 14.90 12.36
N ASN A 373 -3.62 15.07 11.11
CA ASN A 373 -4.48 16.14 10.61
C ASN A 373 -3.93 17.55 10.81
N ARG A 374 -2.62 17.68 11.05
CA ARG A 374 -2.02 18.99 11.25
C ARG A 374 -1.36 19.44 9.97
N ASP A 375 -1.59 20.70 9.67
CA ASP A 375 -1.03 21.36 8.52
C ASP A 375 0.31 21.99 8.90
N SER A 376 1.38 21.20 8.79
CA SER A 376 2.74 21.67 9.09
C SER A 376 3.44 22.16 7.83
N GLN A 377 4.19 23.25 7.96
CA GLN A 377 4.99 23.79 6.86
C GLN A 377 6.04 22.77 6.39
N GLU A 378 6.61 21.99 7.32
CA GLU A 378 7.53 20.90 7.00
C GLU A 378 6.94 19.86 6.07
N TYR A 379 5.68 19.47 6.31
CA TYR A 379 5.03 18.48 5.47
C TYR A 379 4.72 19.04 4.08
N ARG A 380 4.28 20.32 4.00
CA ARG A 380 4.09 21.00 2.71
C ARG A 380 5.39 21.10 1.89
N ASP A 381 6.51 21.43 2.54
CA ASP A 381 7.79 21.56 1.85
C ASP A 381 8.33 20.19 1.42
N PHE A 382 8.19 19.17 2.26
CA PHE A 382 8.50 17.79 1.88
C PHE A 382 7.72 17.34 0.63
N LEU A 383 6.43 17.66 0.52
CA LEU A 383 5.63 17.32 -0.66
C LEU A 383 6.16 18.00 -1.93
N LYS A 384 6.59 19.27 -1.84
CA LYS A 384 7.23 19.95 -2.97
C LYS A 384 8.54 19.27 -3.36
N ASP A 385 9.32 18.81 -2.40
CA ASP A 385 10.62 18.17 -2.67
C ASP A 385 10.48 16.77 -3.28
N ILE A 386 9.41 16.02 -2.96
CA ILE A 386 9.14 14.71 -3.58
C ILE A 386 8.40 14.79 -4.93
N PHE A 387 7.72 15.91 -5.21
CA PHE A 387 6.94 16.12 -6.43
C PHE A 387 7.74 15.87 -7.74
N PRO A 388 9.03 16.27 -7.86
CA PRO A 388 9.85 15.90 -9.00
C PRO A 388 9.93 14.39 -9.21
N ILE A 389 10.09 13.61 -8.13
CA ILE A 389 10.21 12.15 -8.18
C ILE A 389 8.93 11.52 -8.74
N GLN A 390 7.77 11.97 -8.26
CA GLN A 390 6.47 11.52 -8.75
C GLN A 390 6.30 11.85 -10.25
N THR A 391 6.77 13.02 -10.69
CA THR A 391 6.77 13.43 -12.09
C THR A 391 7.72 12.57 -12.95
N GLN A 392 8.89 12.20 -12.42
CA GLN A 392 9.83 11.29 -13.10
C GLN A 392 9.20 9.91 -13.31
N SER A 393 8.53 9.37 -12.29
CA SER A 393 7.80 8.09 -12.40
C SER A 393 6.76 8.12 -13.51
N LEU A 394 5.99 9.22 -13.64
CA LEU A 394 5.04 9.39 -14.76
C LEU A 394 5.74 9.49 -16.13
N ASN A 395 6.89 10.15 -16.23
CA ASN A 395 7.63 10.20 -17.50
C ASN A 395 8.11 8.81 -17.92
N LEU A 396 8.67 8.02 -16.99
CA LEU A 396 9.11 6.65 -17.26
C LEU A 396 7.94 5.75 -17.70
N LEU A 397 6.76 5.91 -17.10
CA LEU A 397 5.54 5.20 -17.50
C LEU A 397 5.06 5.61 -18.89
N THR A 398 5.05 6.91 -19.20
CA THR A 398 4.37 7.45 -20.39
C THR A 398 5.26 7.46 -21.63
N GLN A 399 6.58 7.53 -21.49
CA GLN A 399 7.49 7.63 -22.63
C GLN A 399 7.36 6.47 -23.66
N PRO A 400 7.14 5.19 -23.27
CA PRO A 400 6.95 4.13 -24.25
C PRO A 400 5.50 4.03 -24.76
N LEU A 401 4.58 4.85 -24.25
CA LEU A 401 3.16 4.80 -24.60
C LEU A 401 2.84 5.74 -25.77
N HIS A 402 1.65 5.54 -26.33
CA HIS A 402 1.12 6.40 -27.39
C HIS A 402 1.14 7.89 -26.99
N ARG A 403 1.35 8.79 -27.97
CA ARG A 403 1.43 10.26 -27.76
C ARG A 403 0.23 10.84 -27.01
N PHE A 404 -0.93 10.18 -27.10
CA PHE A 404 -2.11 10.49 -26.28
C PHE A 404 -1.79 10.53 -24.77
N TYR A 405 -1.14 9.49 -24.24
CA TYR A 405 -0.79 9.42 -22.82
C TYR A 405 0.33 10.37 -22.45
N GLN A 406 1.31 10.57 -23.34
CA GLN A 406 2.39 11.54 -23.14
C GLN A 406 1.90 12.99 -23.10
N ALA A 407 0.82 13.31 -23.81
CA ALA A 407 0.24 14.65 -23.87
C ALA A 407 -0.92 14.86 -22.91
N LYS A 408 -1.30 13.83 -22.13
CA LYS A 408 -2.42 13.91 -21.21
C LYS A 408 -2.10 14.90 -20.09
N ASN A 409 -3.07 15.73 -19.71
CA ASN A 409 -2.88 16.62 -18.56
C ASN A 409 -3.00 15.81 -17.27
N VAL A 410 -1.99 15.95 -16.41
CA VAL A 410 -1.97 15.36 -15.07
C VAL A 410 -1.64 16.46 -14.08
N SER A 411 -2.44 16.60 -13.04
CA SER A 411 -2.27 17.62 -11.99
C SER A 411 -2.33 16.98 -10.61
N ALA A 412 -1.51 17.48 -9.69
CA ALA A 412 -1.62 17.17 -8.28
C ALA A 412 -2.53 18.17 -7.56
N TYR A 413 -3.28 17.65 -6.59
CA TYR A 413 -4.21 18.39 -5.75
C TYR A 413 -3.90 18.07 -4.28
N TYR A 414 -3.63 19.09 -3.48
CA TYR A 414 -3.29 18.93 -2.07
C TYR A 414 -4.48 19.28 -1.17
N TRP A 415 -4.62 18.59 -0.02
CA TRP A 415 -5.69 18.89 0.96
C TRP A 415 -5.68 20.33 1.47
N PHE A 416 -4.51 20.97 1.56
CA PHE A 416 -4.35 22.34 2.03
C PHE A 416 -4.56 23.39 0.92
N ASP A 417 -4.62 22.96 -0.34
CA ASP A 417 -4.85 23.83 -1.50
C ASP A 417 -5.65 23.08 -2.59
N PRO A 418 -6.92 22.70 -2.29
CA PRO A 418 -7.68 21.77 -3.11
C PRO A 418 -8.15 22.36 -4.46
N GLU A 419 -8.20 23.69 -4.56
CA GLU A 419 -8.63 24.39 -5.77
C GLU A 419 -7.47 24.68 -6.73
N HIS A 420 -6.22 24.53 -6.28
CA HIS A 420 -5.05 24.79 -7.10
C HIS A 420 -4.56 23.55 -7.84
N GLU A 421 -4.34 23.69 -9.14
CA GLU A 421 -3.83 22.60 -9.98
C GLU A 421 -2.30 22.66 -10.10
N HIS A 422 -1.60 21.73 -9.44
CA HIS A 422 -0.15 21.60 -9.57
C HIS A 422 0.20 20.69 -10.75
N LYS A 423 0.43 21.27 -11.93
CA LYS A 423 0.69 20.51 -13.15
C LYS A 423 1.95 19.63 -13.06
N MET A 424 1.78 18.34 -13.36
CA MET A 424 2.87 17.37 -13.44
C MET A 424 3.40 17.29 -14.89
N PHE A 425 4.45 18.04 -15.20
CA PHE A 425 5.08 18.10 -16.52
C PHE A 425 5.88 16.84 -16.85
N HIS A 426 5.18 15.73 -17.10
CA HIS A 426 5.80 14.44 -17.39
C HIS A 426 6.16 14.25 -18.88
N LYS A 427 5.75 15.16 -19.77
CA LYS A 427 6.21 15.17 -21.16
C LYS A 427 7.56 15.88 -21.26
N ILE A 428 8.65 15.11 -21.20
CA ILE A 428 10.02 15.64 -21.19
C ILE A 428 10.72 15.19 -22.48
N THR A 429 11.51 16.09 -23.09
CA THR A 429 12.30 15.80 -24.29
C THR A 429 13.73 16.32 -24.11
N PRO A 430 14.77 15.45 -24.17
CA PRO A 430 14.70 14.00 -24.29
C PRO A 430 14.00 13.35 -23.08
N SER A 431 13.49 12.13 -23.24
CA SER A 431 12.81 11.43 -22.13
C SER A 431 13.82 11.11 -21.02
N ILE A 432 13.34 10.88 -19.80
CA ILE A 432 14.23 10.48 -18.70
C ILE A 432 14.87 9.13 -18.97
N TYR A 433 14.20 8.25 -19.72
CA TYR A 433 14.79 6.99 -20.16
C TYR A 433 16.12 7.20 -20.91
N GLU A 434 16.23 8.25 -21.73
CA GLU A 434 17.46 8.55 -22.46
C GLU A 434 18.68 8.81 -21.57
N SER A 435 18.48 9.28 -20.34
CA SER A 435 19.58 9.52 -19.40
C SER A 435 20.08 8.24 -18.74
N VAL A 436 19.26 7.18 -18.70
CA VAL A 436 19.56 5.93 -17.98
C VAL A 436 19.63 4.69 -18.89
N LYS A 437 19.48 4.84 -20.20
CA LYS A 437 19.55 3.74 -21.18
C LYS A 437 20.92 3.05 -21.29
N THR A 438 21.95 3.60 -20.65
CA THR A 438 23.33 3.08 -20.61
C THR A 438 23.49 1.91 -19.64
N TRP A 439 22.47 1.59 -18.84
CA TRP A 439 22.45 0.43 -17.95
C TRP A 439 22.02 -0.86 -18.66
N MET A 440 22.67 -1.22 -19.77
CA MET A 440 22.51 -2.53 -20.42
C MET A 440 23.50 -3.52 -19.82
N VAL A 441 23.11 -4.17 -18.73
CA VAL A 441 24.01 -4.97 -17.88
C VAL A 441 24.38 -6.29 -18.54
N LYS A 442 25.68 -6.52 -18.73
CA LYS A 442 26.26 -7.78 -19.23
C LYS A 442 26.43 -8.81 -18.11
N GLU A 443 26.42 -10.10 -18.45
CA GLU A 443 26.57 -11.19 -17.48
C GLU A 443 27.94 -11.14 -16.76
N ASP A 444 29.01 -10.75 -17.45
CA ASP A 444 30.33 -10.58 -16.82
C ASP A 444 30.32 -9.56 -15.68
N PHE A 445 29.56 -8.46 -15.84
CA PHE A 445 29.40 -7.46 -14.78
C PHE A 445 28.61 -8.02 -13.59
N VAL A 446 27.58 -8.83 -13.85
CA VAL A 446 26.84 -9.54 -12.78
C VAL A 446 27.75 -10.49 -12.00
N ASN A 447 28.61 -11.25 -12.70
CA ASN A 447 29.57 -12.14 -12.05
C ASN A 447 30.54 -11.36 -11.16
N GLN A 448 31.03 -10.21 -11.63
CA GLN A 448 31.86 -9.31 -10.82
C GLN A 448 31.12 -8.80 -9.59
N ILE A 449 29.85 -8.39 -9.73
CA ILE A 449 28.99 -7.97 -8.59
C ILE A 449 28.92 -9.09 -7.56
N LYS A 450 28.54 -10.31 -7.97
CA LYS A 450 28.37 -11.45 -7.07
C LYS A 450 29.66 -11.76 -6.30
N MET A 451 30.82 -11.71 -6.97
CA MET A 451 32.13 -11.98 -6.35
C MET A 451 32.56 -10.94 -5.31
N THR A 452 31.88 -9.79 -5.21
CA THR A 452 32.25 -8.76 -4.22
C THR A 452 31.90 -9.13 -2.78
N ILE A 453 30.99 -10.08 -2.57
CA ILE A 453 30.55 -10.54 -1.25
C ILE A 453 30.50 -12.08 -1.18
N PRO A 454 30.71 -12.70 0.00
CA PRO A 454 30.77 -14.16 0.14
C PRO A 454 29.49 -14.90 -0.29
N GLU A 455 28.33 -14.25 -0.17
CA GLU A 455 27.03 -14.85 -0.46
C GLU A 455 26.73 -14.96 -1.97
N ASN A 456 27.59 -14.41 -2.85
CA ASN A 456 27.44 -14.47 -4.30
C ASN A 456 26.07 -14.00 -4.82
N LYS A 457 25.49 -12.98 -4.20
CA LYS A 457 24.16 -12.44 -4.51
C LYS A 457 24.24 -10.98 -4.95
N VAL A 458 23.26 -10.56 -5.74
CA VAL A 458 23.07 -9.15 -6.11
C VAL A 458 22.18 -8.48 -5.06
N ASN A 459 22.70 -7.44 -4.42
CA ASN A 459 22.02 -6.55 -3.49
C ASN A 459 22.67 -5.15 -3.56
N PHE A 460 22.19 -4.17 -2.79
CA PHE A 460 22.76 -2.82 -2.86
C PHE A 460 24.24 -2.80 -2.49
N LEU A 461 24.66 -3.53 -1.45
CA LEU A 461 26.07 -3.58 -1.04
C LEU A 461 26.98 -4.11 -2.16
N SER A 462 26.68 -5.29 -2.69
CA SER A 462 27.49 -5.90 -3.75
C SER A 462 27.53 -5.04 -5.01
N PHE A 463 26.38 -4.45 -5.39
CA PHE A 463 26.26 -3.55 -6.53
C PHE A 463 27.15 -2.31 -6.36
N PHE A 464 27.02 -1.57 -5.26
CA PHE A 464 27.84 -0.38 -5.00
C PHE A 464 29.33 -0.73 -4.83
N LYS A 465 29.65 -1.85 -4.20
CA LYS A 465 31.03 -2.29 -4.01
C LYS A 465 31.70 -2.59 -5.35
N SER A 466 30.97 -3.17 -6.31
CA SER A 466 31.48 -3.40 -7.67
C SER A 466 31.81 -2.09 -8.39
N LEU A 467 30.92 -1.09 -8.31
CA LEU A 467 31.09 0.21 -8.95
C LEU A 467 32.18 1.08 -8.30
N SER A 468 32.65 0.73 -7.10
CA SER A 468 33.78 1.41 -6.48
C SER A 468 35.11 1.14 -7.19
N ASP A 469 35.21 0.06 -7.97
CA ASP A 469 36.32 -0.15 -8.89
C ASP A 469 36.10 0.60 -10.21
N THR A 470 36.99 1.54 -10.49
CA THR A 470 36.93 2.37 -11.71
C THR A 470 36.92 1.60 -13.02
N LYS A 471 37.52 0.40 -13.08
CA LYS A 471 37.50 -0.45 -14.28
C LYS A 471 36.11 -1.05 -14.47
N VAL A 472 35.59 -1.67 -13.41
CA VAL A 472 34.27 -2.29 -13.37
C VAL A 472 33.16 -1.28 -13.64
N SER A 473 33.26 -0.08 -13.06
CA SER A 473 32.35 1.04 -13.32
C SER A 473 32.29 1.39 -14.81
N LYS A 474 33.44 1.50 -15.49
CA LYS A 474 33.48 1.74 -16.94
C LYS A 474 32.92 0.58 -17.76
N ASP A 475 33.20 -0.66 -17.35
CA ASP A 475 32.70 -1.86 -18.03
C ASP A 475 31.18 -2.02 -17.90
N SER A 476 30.57 -1.43 -16.86
CA SER A 476 29.12 -1.41 -16.67
C SER A 476 28.37 -0.49 -17.64
N PHE A 477 29.08 0.46 -18.28
CA PHE A 477 28.48 1.37 -19.26
C PHE A 477 28.27 0.65 -20.60
N SER A 478 27.01 0.53 -21.02
CA SER A 478 26.66 -0.20 -22.23
C SER A 478 25.36 0.33 -22.85
N LEU A 479 25.39 0.69 -24.13
CA LEU A 479 24.20 1.05 -24.88
C LEU A 479 23.52 -0.18 -25.44
N LYS A 480 22.21 -0.09 -25.68
CA LYS A 480 21.43 -1.19 -26.24
C LYS A 480 21.91 -1.58 -27.64
N THR A 481 22.12 -2.87 -27.83
CA THR A 481 22.37 -3.56 -29.09
C THR A 481 21.51 -4.82 -29.15
N ASP A 482 21.35 -5.44 -30.31
CA ASP A 482 20.55 -6.67 -30.43
C ASP A 482 21.16 -7.83 -29.64
N ASP A 483 22.50 -7.84 -29.47
CA ASP A 483 23.24 -8.90 -28.78
C ASP A 483 23.26 -8.77 -27.25
N ASN A 484 22.82 -7.65 -26.67
CA ASN A 484 22.97 -7.38 -25.24
C ASN A 484 21.65 -7.22 -24.46
N ILE A 485 20.55 -7.75 -25.01
CA ILE A 485 19.26 -7.85 -24.33
C ILE A 485 19.42 -8.73 -23.08
N MET A 486 19.05 -8.20 -21.92
CA MET A 486 19.23 -8.87 -20.64
C MET A 486 18.35 -10.13 -20.53
N GLN A 487 18.93 -11.23 -20.05
CA GLN A 487 18.28 -12.54 -19.97
C GLN A 487 18.10 -12.99 -18.51
N SER A 488 19.12 -12.86 -17.67
CA SER A 488 19.07 -13.35 -16.29
C SER A 488 18.34 -12.39 -15.34
N HIS A 489 17.82 -12.94 -14.24
CA HIS A 489 17.17 -12.14 -13.18
C HIS A 489 18.13 -11.06 -12.65
N GLU A 490 19.38 -11.44 -12.40
CA GLU A 490 20.38 -10.59 -11.80
C GLU A 490 20.88 -9.48 -12.73
N GLN A 491 20.91 -9.71 -14.06
CA GLN A 491 21.15 -8.63 -15.02
C GLN A 491 20.08 -7.56 -14.92
N ILE A 492 18.81 -7.96 -14.92
CA ILE A 492 17.66 -7.06 -14.87
C ILE A 492 17.66 -6.29 -13.55
N LEU A 493 17.84 -6.99 -12.43
CA LEU A 493 17.89 -6.37 -11.10
C LEU A 493 19.05 -5.35 -10.99
N SER A 494 20.23 -5.71 -11.50
CA SER A 494 21.40 -4.80 -11.51
C SER A 494 21.14 -3.56 -12.38
N SER A 495 20.46 -3.72 -13.52
CA SER A 495 20.05 -2.60 -14.37
C SER A 495 19.05 -1.69 -13.66
N ILE A 496 18.04 -2.26 -12.98
CA ILE A 496 17.07 -1.50 -12.18
C ILE A 496 17.78 -0.70 -11.10
N TYR A 497 18.76 -1.29 -10.40
CA TYR A 497 19.55 -0.59 -9.39
C TYR A 497 20.34 0.57 -10.02
N GLY A 498 21.07 0.33 -11.10
CA GLY A 498 21.84 1.36 -11.79
C GLY A 498 20.98 2.54 -12.23
N ARG A 499 19.85 2.26 -12.91
CA ARG A 499 18.90 3.29 -13.35
C ARG A 499 18.32 4.06 -12.17
N PHE A 500 17.84 3.36 -11.14
CA PHE A 500 17.28 3.99 -9.94
C PHE A 500 18.29 4.89 -9.25
N PHE A 501 19.47 4.37 -8.90
CA PHE A 501 20.47 5.12 -8.15
C PHE A 501 21.08 6.26 -8.97
N GLN A 502 21.12 6.16 -10.31
CA GLN A 502 21.48 7.29 -11.16
C GLN A 502 20.41 8.38 -11.16
N LEU A 503 19.12 8.03 -11.26
CA LEU A 503 18.02 9.01 -11.16
C LEU A 503 17.99 9.72 -9.81
N ARG A 504 18.40 8.99 -8.76
CA ARG A 504 18.58 9.54 -7.41
C ARG A 504 19.91 10.27 -7.22
N SER A 505 20.79 10.32 -8.22
CA SER A 505 22.11 10.97 -8.15
C SER A 505 23.08 10.38 -7.12
N PHE A 506 22.89 9.13 -6.71
CA PHE A 506 23.92 8.36 -6.00
C PHE A 506 24.98 7.83 -6.98
N ILE A 507 24.62 7.69 -8.25
CA ILE A 507 25.51 7.30 -9.33
C ILE A 507 25.48 8.40 -10.40
N ASN A 508 26.65 8.73 -10.94
CA ASN A 508 26.79 9.70 -12.02
C ASN A 508 26.45 9.04 -13.37
N PRO A 509 26.15 9.83 -14.42
CA PRO A 509 25.84 9.28 -15.75
C PRO A 509 26.97 8.46 -16.41
N ASP A 510 28.21 8.61 -15.94
CA ASP A 510 29.37 7.80 -16.36
C ASP A 510 29.52 6.50 -15.54
N HIS A 511 28.49 6.14 -14.76
CA HIS A 511 28.41 4.99 -13.88
C HIS A 511 29.40 5.01 -12.71
N SER A 512 30.07 6.14 -12.46
CA SER A 512 30.89 6.33 -11.26
C SER A 512 30.03 6.65 -10.04
N LEU A 513 30.47 6.23 -8.86
CA LEU A 513 29.79 6.61 -7.62
C LEU A 513 29.92 8.12 -7.39
N SER A 514 28.79 8.79 -7.15
CA SER A 514 28.80 10.19 -6.72
C SER A 514 29.32 10.28 -5.27
N PRO A 515 29.62 11.47 -4.73
CA PRO A 515 30.02 11.58 -3.34
C PRO A 515 28.95 11.06 -2.36
N TRP A 516 27.66 11.24 -2.70
CA TRP A 516 26.56 10.63 -1.97
C TRP A 516 26.56 9.10 -2.11
N GLY A 517 26.89 8.57 -3.30
CA GLY A 517 27.04 7.13 -3.53
C GLY A 517 28.18 6.49 -2.74
N LEU A 518 29.32 7.19 -2.60
CA LEU A 518 30.44 6.75 -1.78
C LEU A 518 30.08 6.72 -0.29
N ALA A 519 29.42 7.77 0.20
CA ALA A 519 28.90 7.81 1.57
C ALA A 519 27.89 6.68 1.84
N LEU A 520 27.00 6.41 0.88
CA LEU A 520 26.03 5.32 0.95
C LEU A 520 26.72 3.94 0.98
N LEU A 521 27.70 3.70 0.10
CA LEU A 521 28.49 2.47 0.08
C LEU A 521 29.13 2.19 1.45
N ASP A 522 29.70 3.20 2.08
CA ASP A 522 30.34 3.04 3.38
C ASP A 522 29.35 2.76 4.51
N SER A 523 28.12 3.27 4.44
CA SER A 523 27.02 2.80 5.30
C SER A 523 26.63 1.35 5.03
N LEU A 524 26.52 0.95 3.75
CA LEU A 524 26.10 -0.38 3.34
C LEU A 524 27.10 -1.48 3.78
N LYS A 525 28.39 -1.15 3.92
CA LYS A 525 29.42 -2.11 4.39
C LYS A 525 29.21 -2.58 5.84
N ILE A 526 28.50 -1.78 6.64
CA ILE A 526 28.31 -2.03 8.09
C ILE A 526 26.91 -2.58 8.37
N CYS A 527 25.92 -2.22 7.54
CA CYS A 527 24.53 -2.56 7.82
C CYS A 527 24.22 -4.04 7.57
N HIS A 528 23.19 -4.55 8.25
CA HIS A 528 22.65 -5.86 7.90
C HIS A 528 21.92 -5.81 6.54
N GLU A 529 21.83 -6.95 5.87
CA GLU A 529 21.18 -7.05 4.56
C GLU A 529 19.71 -6.62 4.59
N ASP A 530 18.96 -7.02 5.61
CA ASP A 530 17.55 -6.65 5.82
C ASP A 530 17.35 -5.14 6.03
N GLN A 531 18.43 -4.40 6.32
CA GLN A 531 18.44 -2.95 6.56
C GLN A 531 18.92 -2.12 5.37
N GLN A 532 19.34 -2.72 4.26
CA GLN A 532 19.90 -1.96 3.12
C GLN A 532 18.88 -0.97 2.53
N SER A 533 17.60 -1.35 2.41
CA SER A 533 16.54 -0.42 2.00
C SER A 533 16.31 0.70 3.03
N SER A 534 16.36 0.39 4.34
CA SER A 534 16.26 1.40 5.41
C SER A 534 17.37 2.45 5.29
N ILE A 535 18.61 2.03 5.02
CA ILE A 535 19.74 2.96 4.85
C ILE A 535 19.50 3.91 3.67
N VAL A 536 19.02 3.41 2.52
CA VAL A 536 18.72 4.27 1.36
C VAL A 536 17.61 5.27 1.69
N LEU A 537 16.55 4.83 2.37
CA LEU A 537 15.48 5.73 2.83
C LEU A 537 16.00 6.81 3.78
N ILE A 538 16.92 6.47 4.68
CA ILE A 538 17.54 7.42 5.61
C ILE A 538 18.36 8.47 4.86
N PHE A 539 19.17 8.07 3.88
CA PHE A 539 19.93 9.00 3.05
C PHE A 539 19.01 9.94 2.25
N GLU A 540 17.89 9.42 1.74
CA GLU A 540 16.89 10.23 1.05
C GLU A 540 16.20 11.21 2.02
N LEU A 541 15.79 10.78 3.21
CA LEU A 541 15.23 11.66 4.25
C LEU A 541 16.22 12.74 4.72
N LEU A 542 17.52 12.42 4.76
CA LEU A 542 18.58 13.38 5.05
C LEU A 542 18.68 14.45 3.95
N ARG A 543 18.66 14.04 2.68
CA ARG A 543 18.69 14.95 1.53
C ARG A 543 17.44 15.83 1.45
N LEU A 544 16.30 15.30 1.85
CA LEU A 544 15.02 16.02 1.98
C LEU A 544 14.92 16.86 3.28
N ARG A 545 15.97 16.87 4.12
CA ARG A 545 16.06 17.69 5.35
C ARG A 545 14.92 17.44 6.35
N VAL A 546 14.41 16.20 6.40
CA VAL A 546 13.29 15.82 7.28
C VAL A 546 13.78 15.45 8.70
N PHE A 547 15.04 15.01 8.84
CA PHE A 547 15.66 14.69 10.14
C PHE A 547 16.01 15.96 10.95
N LYS A 548 15.02 16.78 11.29
CA LYS A 548 15.22 17.86 12.24
C LYS A 548 15.59 17.27 13.62
N GLN A 549 16.46 17.94 14.35
CA GLN A 549 16.73 17.61 15.76
C GLN A 549 15.72 18.28 16.69
N ASP A 550 15.32 19.49 16.31
CA ASP A 550 14.29 20.23 16.99
C ASP A 550 12.91 19.60 16.77
N ASN A 551 12.00 19.94 17.68
CA ASN A 551 10.59 19.68 17.47
C ASN A 551 10.15 20.33 16.15
N PHE A 552 9.20 19.69 15.49
CA PHE A 552 8.53 20.30 14.34
C PHE A 552 7.91 21.64 14.75
N SER A 553 7.56 22.48 13.78
CA SER A 553 6.93 23.79 14.00
C SER A 553 5.71 23.77 14.95
N ILE A 554 5.10 22.60 15.13
CA ILE A 554 3.99 22.34 16.03
C ILE A 554 4.46 21.41 17.16
N SER A 555 4.13 21.73 18.42
CA SER A 555 4.36 20.83 19.56
C SER A 555 3.43 19.62 19.51
N TYR A 556 4.01 18.43 19.68
CA TYR A 556 3.31 17.16 19.62
C TYR A 556 3.29 16.43 20.97
N SER A 557 2.22 15.65 21.18
CA SER A 557 2.05 14.79 22.34
C SER A 557 3.15 13.72 22.42
N GLY A 558 3.63 13.44 23.63
CA GLY A 558 4.65 12.42 23.86
C GLY A 558 5.99 12.73 23.19
N GLU A 559 6.44 13.99 23.24
CA GLU A 559 7.83 14.41 22.97
C GLU A 559 8.77 14.06 24.14
N SER A 560 10.10 14.12 23.95
CA SER A 560 11.04 13.82 25.04
C SER A 560 10.96 14.89 26.13
N SER A 561 10.59 14.50 27.34
CA SER A 561 10.42 15.43 28.47
C SER A 561 11.57 15.38 29.48
N LYS A 562 12.49 14.42 29.34
CA LYS A 562 13.55 14.15 30.32
C LYS A 562 14.91 14.64 29.83
N GLY A 563 15.72 15.13 30.75
CA GLY A 563 17.08 15.62 30.48
C GLY A 563 17.14 17.09 30.06
N THR A 564 18.35 17.50 29.69
CA THR A 564 18.65 18.80 29.09
C THR A 564 18.04 18.93 27.69
N GLU A 565 17.90 20.16 27.17
CA GLU A 565 17.40 20.38 25.79
C GLU A 565 18.25 19.65 24.73
N GLU A 566 19.56 19.53 24.95
CA GLU A 566 20.46 18.77 24.08
C GLU A 566 20.17 17.26 24.12
N GLU A 567 19.95 16.69 25.30
CA GLU A 567 19.61 15.26 25.44
C GLU A 567 18.23 14.93 24.86
N LYS A 568 17.27 15.85 24.98
CA LYS A 568 15.95 15.73 24.33
C LYS A 568 16.10 15.69 22.81
N SER A 569 16.88 16.60 22.24
CA SER A 569 17.19 16.65 20.81
C SER A 569 17.84 15.35 20.31
N PHE A 570 18.83 14.82 21.04
CA PHE A 570 19.45 13.53 20.70
C PHE A 570 18.45 12.38 20.75
N THR A 571 17.64 12.31 21.80
CA THR A 571 16.60 11.28 21.95
C THR A 571 15.61 11.32 20.77
N THR A 572 15.17 12.51 20.36
CA THR A 572 14.27 12.70 19.21
C THR A 572 14.92 12.23 17.91
N LEU A 573 16.17 12.61 17.63
CA LEU A 573 16.87 12.18 16.42
C LEU A 573 17.06 10.66 16.37
N ILE A 574 17.54 10.07 17.46
CA ILE A 574 17.85 8.63 17.55
C ILE A 574 16.56 7.80 17.44
N SER A 575 15.48 8.22 18.09
CA SER A 575 14.19 7.54 18.00
C SER A 575 13.52 7.66 16.63
N ARG A 576 13.69 8.80 15.93
CA ARG A 576 13.25 8.94 14.51
C ARG A 576 13.97 7.94 13.61
N VAL A 577 15.29 7.82 13.73
CA VAL A 577 16.06 6.81 12.98
C VAL A 577 15.60 5.39 13.31
N ALA A 578 15.28 5.12 14.57
CA ALA A 578 14.79 3.82 15.01
C ALA A 578 13.43 3.41 14.39
N CYS A 579 12.59 4.35 13.92
CA CYS A 579 11.37 4.04 13.17
C CYS A 579 11.64 3.34 11.81
N LEU A 580 12.88 3.39 11.30
CA LEU A 580 13.27 2.64 10.08
C LEU A 580 13.88 1.26 10.40
N SER A 581 13.75 0.81 11.65
CA SER A 581 14.08 -0.54 12.11
C SER A 581 12.80 -1.27 12.54
N VAL A 582 12.84 -2.60 12.52
CA VAL A 582 11.71 -3.44 12.88
C VAL A 582 11.83 -3.90 14.33
N LEU A 583 10.73 -3.82 15.08
CA LEU A 583 10.55 -4.49 16.37
C LEU A 583 9.84 -5.83 16.12
N HIS A 584 10.41 -6.94 16.56
CA HIS A 584 9.74 -8.24 16.44
C HIS A 584 8.74 -8.38 17.60
N GLN A 585 7.47 -8.54 17.25
CA GLN A 585 6.36 -8.54 18.20
C GLN A 585 5.59 -9.87 18.20
N LYS A 586 5.21 -10.29 19.41
CA LYS A 586 4.22 -11.34 19.68
C LYS A 586 2.84 -10.85 19.28
N ASP A 587 1.93 -11.80 19.10
CA ASP A 587 0.53 -11.54 18.81
C ASP A 587 -0.25 -11.05 20.05
N VAL A 588 0.12 -9.90 20.60
CA VAL A 588 -0.58 -9.22 21.72
C VAL A 588 -0.75 -7.73 21.45
N PRO A 589 -1.79 -7.06 22.00
CA PRO A 589 -2.00 -5.63 21.79
C PRO A 589 -0.83 -4.80 22.33
N TRP A 590 -0.58 -3.65 21.69
CA TRP A 590 0.39 -2.69 22.20
C TRP A 590 -0.04 -2.11 23.56
N ALA A 591 0.90 -2.12 24.51
CA ALA A 591 0.73 -1.57 25.86
C ALA A 591 1.77 -0.49 26.22
N GLY A 592 2.66 -0.15 25.28
CA GLY A 592 3.72 0.83 25.50
C GLY A 592 3.24 2.28 25.41
N PRO A 593 4.09 3.25 25.78
CA PRO A 593 3.82 4.67 25.57
C PRO A 593 3.64 4.99 24.08
N LEU A 594 2.99 6.13 23.79
CA LEU A 594 2.78 6.65 22.43
C LEU A 594 3.53 7.97 22.24
N SER A 595 3.83 8.29 20.98
CA SER A 595 4.43 9.56 20.60
C SER A 595 3.82 10.05 19.29
N GLN A 596 3.06 11.15 19.37
CA GLN A 596 2.50 11.78 18.18
C GLN A 596 3.62 12.32 17.29
N GLY A 597 4.71 12.84 17.87
CA GLY A 597 5.87 13.31 17.11
C GLY A 597 6.54 12.22 16.27
N LEU A 598 6.62 10.98 16.78
CA LEU A 598 7.10 9.85 15.99
C LEU A 598 6.08 9.40 14.95
N LEU A 599 4.78 9.43 15.25
CA LEU A 599 3.72 9.13 14.28
C LEU A 599 3.79 10.08 13.08
N VAL A 600 3.99 11.37 13.32
CA VAL A 600 4.18 12.37 12.27
C VAL A 600 5.41 12.05 11.44
N PHE A 601 6.55 11.74 12.08
CA PHE A 601 7.76 11.35 11.37
C PHE A 601 7.56 10.09 10.50
N ASN A 602 6.81 9.10 10.98
CA ASN A 602 6.51 7.89 10.22
C ASN A 602 5.72 8.15 8.94
N PHE A 603 4.96 9.24 8.88
CA PHE A 603 4.23 9.60 7.68
C PHE A 603 5.17 10.02 6.53
N PHE A 604 6.22 10.77 6.84
CA PHE A 604 7.29 11.07 5.88
C PHE A 604 7.95 9.79 5.38
N ILE A 605 8.22 8.82 6.26
CA ILE A 605 8.77 7.51 5.88
C ILE A 605 7.82 6.79 4.91
N LYS A 606 6.53 6.70 5.23
CA LYS A 606 5.54 5.97 4.41
C LYS A 606 5.39 6.58 3.02
N ILE A 607 5.28 7.90 2.92
CA ILE A 607 5.14 8.58 1.62
C ILE A 607 6.41 8.46 0.80
N LEU A 608 7.57 8.65 1.41
CA LEU A 608 8.84 8.50 0.71
C LEU A 608 9.05 7.06 0.23
N SER A 609 8.77 6.08 1.09
CA SER A 609 8.88 4.66 0.76
C SER A 609 7.98 4.30 -0.44
N GLN A 610 6.71 4.72 -0.42
CA GLN A 610 5.80 4.49 -1.54
C GLN A 610 6.25 5.23 -2.82
N THR A 611 6.75 6.47 -2.70
CA THR A 611 7.25 7.25 -3.83
C THR A 611 8.48 6.60 -4.49
N ILE A 612 9.40 6.09 -3.68
CA ILE A 612 10.59 5.36 -4.15
C ILE A 612 10.21 4.00 -4.74
N ARG A 613 9.28 3.28 -4.11
CA ARG A 613 8.75 2.02 -4.66
C ARG A 613 8.10 2.23 -6.02
N ASN A 614 7.26 3.27 -6.15
CA ASN A 614 6.66 3.67 -7.43
C ASN A 614 7.73 3.96 -8.48
N LEU A 615 8.82 4.64 -8.12
CA LEU A 615 9.91 4.93 -9.06
C LEU A 615 10.60 3.64 -9.54
N ILE A 616 10.93 2.72 -8.63
CA ILE A 616 11.51 1.41 -8.97
C ILE A 616 10.60 0.62 -9.92
N GLU A 617 9.30 0.60 -9.64
CA GLU A 617 8.30 -0.06 -10.48
C GLU A 617 8.24 0.56 -11.88
N MET A 618 8.27 1.90 -11.99
CA MET A 618 8.26 2.57 -13.29
C MET A 618 9.59 2.46 -14.05
N VAL A 619 10.72 2.37 -13.35
CA VAL A 619 12.01 1.98 -13.97
C VAL A 619 11.91 0.58 -14.56
N THR A 620 11.29 -0.35 -13.82
CA THR A 620 11.08 -1.74 -14.25
C THR A 620 10.18 -1.82 -15.48
N VAL A 621 9.03 -1.14 -15.47
CA VAL A 621 8.11 -1.07 -16.62
C VAL A 621 8.80 -0.45 -17.82
N SER A 622 9.48 0.67 -17.63
CA SER A 622 10.21 1.35 -18.72
C SER A 622 11.26 0.43 -19.33
N LEU A 623 12.01 -0.32 -18.53
CA LEU A 623 13.01 -1.29 -19.00
C LEU A 623 12.38 -2.37 -19.88
N PHE A 624 11.28 -3.00 -19.44
CA PHE A 624 10.65 -4.06 -20.24
C PHE A 624 9.91 -3.54 -21.48
N MET A 625 9.18 -2.42 -21.36
CA MET A 625 8.45 -1.79 -22.46
C MET A 625 9.41 -1.32 -23.58
N ASN A 626 10.63 -0.90 -23.23
CA ASN A 626 11.67 -0.57 -24.21
C ASN A 626 12.39 -1.80 -24.75
N ARG A 627 12.04 -3.02 -24.34
CA ARG A 627 12.67 -4.29 -24.72
C ARG A 627 14.16 -4.36 -24.35
N ASP A 628 14.52 -3.83 -23.18
CA ASP A 628 15.90 -3.89 -22.69
C ASP A 628 16.22 -5.27 -22.07
N ALA A 629 15.18 -6.03 -21.74
CA ALA A 629 15.26 -7.41 -21.25
C ALA A 629 14.31 -8.32 -22.02
N ASN A 630 14.61 -9.61 -21.98
CA ASN A 630 13.73 -10.65 -22.49
C ASN A 630 12.42 -10.67 -21.68
N ARG A 631 11.30 -10.78 -22.40
CA ARG A 631 9.94 -10.79 -21.86
C ARG A 631 9.33 -12.19 -21.85
N GLU A 632 9.93 -13.14 -22.57
CA GLU A 632 9.54 -14.55 -22.51
C GLU A 632 10.15 -15.18 -21.27
N ARG A 633 9.43 -15.10 -20.15
CA ARG A 633 9.89 -15.55 -18.84
C ARG A 633 8.78 -16.28 -18.08
N ASP A 634 9.17 -17.24 -17.25
CA ASP A 634 8.32 -18.01 -16.34
C ASP A 634 8.53 -17.65 -14.86
N ASP A 635 9.55 -16.83 -14.55
CA ASP A 635 9.99 -16.48 -13.19
C ASP A 635 9.43 -15.14 -12.66
N TRP A 636 8.37 -14.59 -13.27
CA TRP A 636 7.83 -13.27 -12.94
C TRP A 636 7.47 -13.06 -11.46
N LEU A 637 6.94 -14.10 -10.80
CA LEU A 637 6.56 -14.05 -9.39
C LEU A 637 7.79 -13.99 -8.48
N GLU A 638 8.83 -14.76 -8.78
CA GLU A 638 10.10 -14.72 -8.06
C GLU A 638 10.78 -13.37 -8.29
N PHE A 639 10.65 -12.81 -9.49
CA PHE A 639 11.17 -11.48 -9.83
C PHE A 639 10.49 -10.37 -9.02
N ALA A 640 9.16 -10.37 -8.94
CA ALA A 640 8.40 -9.35 -8.20
C ALA A 640 8.82 -9.26 -6.72
N LYS A 641 9.12 -10.42 -6.11
CA LYS A 641 9.58 -10.53 -4.72
C LYS A 641 10.94 -9.86 -4.45
N GLN A 642 11.83 -9.83 -5.44
CA GLN A 642 13.20 -9.30 -5.28
C GLN A 642 13.30 -7.78 -5.46
N LEU A 643 12.23 -7.13 -5.92
CA LEU A 643 12.20 -5.68 -6.04
C LEU A 643 12.27 -5.02 -4.64
N PRO A 644 13.15 -4.03 -4.43
CA PRO A 644 13.39 -3.43 -3.11
C PRO A 644 12.24 -2.52 -2.64
N PHE A 645 12.36 -2.05 -1.39
CA PHE A 645 11.42 -1.11 -0.75
C PHE A 645 9.99 -1.64 -0.56
N ASN A 646 9.86 -2.94 -0.29
CA ASN A 646 8.57 -3.54 0.06
C ASN A 646 8.30 -3.58 1.58
N ASN A 647 9.28 -3.19 2.40
CA ASN A 647 9.14 -3.20 3.86
C ASN A 647 8.13 -2.15 4.36
N GLU A 648 7.31 -2.55 5.32
CA GLU A 648 6.44 -1.66 6.08
C GLU A 648 7.15 -1.18 7.36
N TYR A 649 7.02 0.11 7.66
CA TYR A 649 7.63 0.75 8.83
C TYR A 649 6.56 1.33 9.75
N ASP A 650 6.78 1.16 11.06
CA ASP A 650 5.94 1.69 12.13
C ASP A 650 6.79 2.40 13.19
N ILE A 651 6.15 2.97 14.21
CA ILE A 651 6.88 3.74 15.24
C ILE A 651 7.33 2.89 16.43
N THR A 652 7.02 1.59 16.47
CA THR A 652 7.15 0.78 17.69
C THR A 652 8.60 0.67 18.15
N MET A 653 9.54 0.46 17.22
CA MET A 653 10.97 0.45 17.53
C MET A 653 11.48 1.83 17.95
N GLY A 654 10.95 2.90 17.35
CA GLY A 654 11.19 4.28 17.77
C GLY A 654 10.78 4.54 19.23
N LEU A 655 9.63 4.01 19.64
CA LEU A 655 9.12 4.10 21.01
C LEU A 655 10.01 3.32 22.00
N VAL A 656 10.44 2.10 21.64
CA VAL A 656 11.34 1.30 22.48
C VAL A 656 12.67 2.04 22.73
N ILE A 657 13.31 2.53 21.66
CA ILE A 657 14.57 3.27 21.78
C ILE A 657 14.38 4.58 22.53
N LYS A 658 13.29 5.30 22.29
CA LYS A 658 12.97 6.51 23.05
C LYS A 658 12.87 6.22 24.54
N THR A 659 12.07 5.23 24.94
CA THR A 659 11.88 4.87 26.35
C THR A 659 13.18 4.37 27.00
N TYR A 660 14.03 3.66 26.24
CA TYR A 660 15.37 3.28 26.70
C TYR A 660 16.19 4.51 27.10
N LEU A 661 16.30 5.48 26.18
CA LEU A 661 17.11 6.68 26.37
C LEU A 661 16.58 7.56 27.51
N GLU A 662 15.27 7.75 27.60
CA GLU A 662 14.65 8.50 28.70
C GLU A 662 14.94 7.85 30.06
N LYS A 663 14.98 6.51 30.12
CA LYS A 663 15.31 5.78 31.35
C LYS A 663 16.79 5.93 31.72
N ILE A 664 17.68 5.92 30.73
CA ILE A 664 19.11 6.13 30.92
C ILE A 664 19.41 7.55 31.42
N ILE A 665 18.76 8.57 30.86
CA ILE A 665 18.93 9.99 31.23
C ILE A 665 18.61 10.24 32.71
N VAL A 666 17.59 9.55 33.24
CA VAL A 666 17.15 9.73 34.65
C VAL A 666 17.99 8.90 35.63
N SER A 667 18.86 8.00 35.15
CA SER A 667 19.72 7.19 36.03
C SER A 667 20.84 8.03 36.65
N GLU A 668 21.22 7.73 37.90
CA GLU A 668 22.31 8.43 38.60
C GLU A 668 23.65 8.27 37.89
N ASN A 669 23.89 7.11 37.27
CA ASN A 669 25.10 6.80 36.50
C ASN A 669 24.73 6.29 35.10
N PRO A 670 24.40 7.16 34.13
CA PRO A 670 23.86 6.79 32.82
C PRO A 670 24.76 5.88 31.97
N THR A 671 26.07 5.86 32.23
CA THR A 671 27.06 5.11 31.43
C THR A 671 27.42 3.76 32.03
N ASN A 672 27.02 3.47 33.27
CA ASN A 672 27.33 2.21 33.95
C ASN A 672 26.50 1.05 33.38
N GLU A 673 27.09 -0.14 33.29
CA GLU A 673 26.44 -1.36 32.80
C GLU A 673 25.20 -1.73 33.63
N GLU A 674 25.20 -1.44 34.93
CA GLU A 674 24.04 -1.67 35.79
C GLU A 674 22.83 -0.80 35.39
N SER A 675 23.06 0.47 35.05
CA SER A 675 22.02 1.38 34.57
C SER A 675 21.43 0.90 33.24
N LYS A 676 22.29 0.42 32.33
CA LYS A 676 21.89 -0.14 31.04
C LYS A 676 21.03 -1.39 31.22
N LYS A 677 21.46 -2.30 32.10
CA LYS A 677 20.71 -3.51 32.44
C LYS A 677 19.35 -3.18 33.05
N ASN A 678 19.31 -2.25 34.02
CA ASN A 678 18.07 -1.79 34.63
C ASN A 678 17.11 -1.14 33.62
N ALA A 679 17.63 -0.41 32.62
CA ALA A 679 16.83 0.12 31.54
C ALA A 679 16.25 -0.99 30.66
N ILE A 680 17.06 -1.99 30.28
CA ILE A 680 16.60 -3.15 29.49
C ILE A 680 15.51 -3.94 30.24
N ASP A 681 15.70 -4.19 31.54
CA ASP A 681 14.71 -4.92 32.35
C ASP A 681 13.39 -4.11 32.49
N TYR A 682 13.49 -2.78 32.56
CA TYR A 682 12.33 -1.90 32.47
C TYR A 682 11.63 -1.98 31.11
N LEU A 683 12.37 -2.03 30.00
CA LEU A 683 11.77 -2.21 28.67
C LEU A 683 11.04 -3.55 28.56
N LYS A 684 11.62 -4.65 29.05
CA LYS A 684 10.99 -5.99 29.02
C LYS A 684 9.66 -6.02 29.77
N SER A 685 9.56 -5.28 30.88
CA SER A 685 8.29 -5.16 31.64
C SER A 685 7.29 -4.18 30.99
N THR A 686 7.77 -3.18 30.26
CA THR A 686 6.92 -2.16 29.60
C THR A 686 6.37 -2.65 28.25
N PHE A 687 7.23 -3.25 27.43
CA PHE A 687 6.92 -3.68 26.06
C PHE A 687 6.73 -5.19 26.00
N VAL A 688 5.66 -5.67 26.64
CA VAL A 688 5.33 -7.11 26.73
C VAL A 688 5.13 -7.76 25.35
N SER A 689 4.76 -6.95 24.34
CA SER A 689 4.62 -7.40 22.96
C SER A 689 5.94 -7.74 22.30
N ALA A 690 7.08 -7.23 22.75
CA ALA A 690 8.36 -7.53 22.10
C ALA A 690 8.80 -8.98 22.34
N GLU A 691 9.28 -9.64 21.29
CA GLU A 691 9.82 -11.00 21.36
C GLU A 691 11.21 -11.04 21.98
N ASN A 692 12.12 -10.19 21.47
CA ASN A 692 13.49 -10.10 21.95
C ASN A 692 14.03 -8.66 21.81
N ILE A 693 13.75 -7.84 22.82
CA ILE A 693 14.14 -6.43 22.87
C ILE A 693 15.65 -6.25 22.73
N GLU A 694 16.46 -7.08 23.39
CA GLU A 694 17.92 -6.95 23.33
C GLU A 694 18.45 -7.15 21.92
N ARG A 695 17.96 -8.19 21.22
CA ARG A 695 18.33 -8.44 19.82
C ARG A 695 17.92 -7.28 18.90
N ASP A 696 16.73 -6.74 19.10
CA ASP A 696 16.23 -5.63 18.28
C ASP A 696 17.01 -4.34 18.54
N ILE A 697 17.38 -4.05 19.80
CA ILE A 697 18.27 -2.94 20.15
C ILE A 697 19.66 -3.13 19.53
N MET A 698 20.21 -4.35 19.55
CA MET A 698 21.49 -4.64 18.87
C MET A 698 21.39 -4.39 17.37
N LYS A 699 20.32 -4.87 16.71
CA LYS A 699 20.08 -4.59 15.28
C LYS A 699 19.97 -3.09 15.00
N PHE A 700 19.29 -2.34 15.87
CA PHE A 700 19.21 -0.88 15.76
C PHE A 700 20.59 -0.23 15.92
N ARG A 701 21.44 -0.72 16.83
CA ARG A 701 22.81 -0.22 17.00
C ARG A 701 23.63 -0.38 15.71
N TYR A 702 23.51 -1.50 15.01
CA TYR A 702 24.14 -1.68 13.70
C TYR A 702 23.62 -0.67 12.67
N LEU A 703 22.30 -0.45 12.60
CA LEU A 703 21.70 0.55 11.74
C LEU A 703 22.24 1.96 12.04
N TRP A 704 22.23 2.38 13.31
CA TRP A 704 22.73 3.67 13.76
C TRP A 704 24.21 3.87 13.40
N ASN A 705 25.06 2.89 13.72
CA ASN A 705 26.49 2.94 13.42
C ASN A 705 26.76 3.08 11.92
N SER A 706 26.00 2.35 11.10
CA SER A 706 26.09 2.40 9.64
C SER A 706 25.80 3.80 9.11
N ILE A 707 24.75 4.45 9.61
CA ILE A 707 24.36 5.81 9.22
C ILE A 707 25.42 6.82 9.62
N VAL A 708 25.89 6.76 10.87
CA VAL A 708 26.91 7.70 11.37
C VAL A 708 28.19 7.59 10.55
N TYR A 709 28.59 6.38 10.16
CA TYR A 709 29.77 6.18 9.32
C TYR A 709 29.60 6.82 7.94
N GLY A 710 28.46 6.60 7.27
CA GLY A 710 28.17 7.25 6.00
C GLY A 710 28.07 8.77 6.09
N ILE A 711 27.49 9.32 7.17
CA ILE A 711 27.44 10.77 7.39
C ILE A 711 28.85 11.37 7.57
N LYS A 712 29.76 10.68 8.27
CA LYS A 712 31.17 11.11 8.36
C LYS A 712 31.80 11.24 6.98
N VAL A 713 31.58 10.24 6.12
CA VAL A 713 32.09 10.23 4.75
C VAL A 713 31.45 11.34 3.93
N ALA A 714 30.13 11.50 4.01
CA ALA A 714 29.41 12.59 3.34
C ALA A 714 29.93 13.98 3.75
N ASN A 715 30.29 14.17 5.03
CA ASN A 715 30.86 15.42 5.54
C ASN A 715 32.29 15.64 5.01
N ILE A 716 33.13 14.61 5.02
CA ILE A 716 34.49 14.65 4.43
C ILE A 716 34.41 15.03 2.94
N LEU A 717 33.42 14.50 2.23
CA LEU A 717 33.18 14.76 0.81
C LEU A 717 32.40 16.06 0.54
N GLY A 718 31.97 16.78 1.59
CA GLY A 718 31.32 18.09 1.46
C GLY A 718 29.92 18.09 0.87
N VAL A 719 29.19 16.96 0.92
CA VAL A 719 27.85 16.84 0.32
C VAL A 719 26.69 16.89 1.31
N VAL A 720 26.97 16.73 2.59
CA VAL A 720 26.01 16.97 3.68
C VAL A 720 26.33 18.32 4.31
N ASP A 721 25.29 19.03 4.75
CA ASP A 721 25.47 20.26 5.52
C ASP A 721 26.24 19.98 6.82
N LYS A 722 27.22 20.84 7.14
CA LYS A 722 28.11 20.62 8.28
C LYS A 722 27.35 20.61 9.60
N LEU A 723 26.37 21.50 9.77
CA LEU A 723 25.53 21.56 10.96
C LEU A 723 24.75 20.24 11.11
N GLU A 724 24.14 19.75 10.04
CA GLU A 724 23.45 18.46 10.03
C GLU A 724 24.38 17.28 10.34
N SER A 725 25.61 17.29 9.81
CA SER A 725 26.59 16.25 10.16
C SER A 725 26.99 16.29 11.63
N ASP A 726 27.26 17.48 12.17
CA ASP A 726 27.70 17.67 13.56
C ASP A 726 26.62 17.23 14.55
N LYS A 727 25.34 17.42 14.19
CA LYS A 727 24.18 16.92 14.94
C LYS A 727 24.24 15.40 15.15
N PHE A 728 24.45 14.62 14.08
CA PHE A 728 24.57 13.17 14.16
C PHE A 728 25.83 12.72 14.90
N LEU A 729 26.96 13.42 14.71
CA LEU A 729 28.22 13.07 15.37
C LEU A 729 28.17 13.28 16.89
N ARG A 730 27.56 14.38 17.33
CA ARG A 730 27.34 14.66 18.77
C ARG A 730 26.37 13.65 19.39
N ALA A 731 25.24 13.39 18.73
CA ALA A 731 24.28 12.38 19.17
C ALA A 731 24.93 10.99 19.27
N ASN A 732 25.78 10.63 18.30
CA ASN A 732 26.52 9.37 18.34
C ASN A 732 27.50 9.31 19.52
N LYS A 733 28.29 10.36 19.75
CA LYS A 733 29.22 10.38 20.90
C LYS A 733 28.48 10.16 22.22
N TRP A 734 27.34 10.84 22.37
CA TRP A 734 26.47 10.69 23.54
C TRP A 734 25.87 9.28 23.65
N LEU A 735 25.42 8.69 22.53
CA LEU A 735 24.79 7.38 22.49
C LEU A 735 25.76 6.22 22.76
N GLN A 736 26.99 6.24 22.23
CA GLN A 736 27.94 5.11 22.36
C GLN A 736 28.31 4.80 23.81
N GLU A 737 28.29 5.80 24.69
CA GLU A 737 28.54 5.62 26.12
C GLU A 737 27.34 4.95 26.85
N ARG A 738 26.16 4.91 26.20
CA ARG A 738 24.84 4.66 26.80
C ARG A 738 24.07 3.49 26.16
N ILE A 739 24.53 2.91 25.03
CA ILE A 739 23.85 1.82 24.30
C ILE A 739 24.67 0.53 24.19
#